data_AF-A0A2N1R386-F1
#
_entry.id   AF-A0A2N1R386-F1
#
_cell.length_a   1.000
_cell.length_b   1.000
_cell.length_c   1.000
_cell.angle_alpha   90.00
_cell.angle_beta   90.00
_cell.angle_gamma   90.00
#
_symmetry.space_group_name_H-M   'P 1'
#
loop_
_entity.id
_entity.type
_entity.pdbx_description
1 polymer ?
#
loop_
_entity_poly.entity_id
_entity_poly.type
_entity_poly.pdbx_seq_one_letter_code
_entity_poly.pdbx_strand_id
1 'polypeptide(L)'
;MGTGHPVGRLRLDSGHTCRLARRGAHRIHSRLSRQAVRRAQLASRRRQVYDSRVFGFHQDDRQGRGDSHHRDAVQGQGWRPHARSAGPGLVQGRRSRPALQDDGRYAVGKIRRARAVLSIRLAGRRQLSSPRRAGDRQVPSGPRGSPCPGSAKQGPGQAVRIAFSPPKPPKRGRHRPVIIIAGIMLVGMAAVFISLAKARTERPVVESVDPAIGEPGAMLRVQGRHFGSERGEGRVEFDGAAATSSSYLSWSDVLIELRVPLYAESSLVRVVNVKGRSNARMFMSRALLPSSPAGSGAQTLGPTIESLSADAGAIGSALSIRGLNFGTNRGDSAVLFTWMGEAAVPLQSEETGRGYTSPQDASGEYESWSDKEIRVRVPDGAMTGGVAVRTDKGTSQVRYFQVTDMPGTKAYRGRRTYALSSFVTISRVNSSGPNTLSLWMPFPADTPSQRGLKTLNRTTEPLLADYRGLSAYRLVDLQPNRLVSVGQDHLIQVYGIETDVKVDAIKPVPSNAPRLYATFVEADSLVPSDDPAIRAFAKKAAGKERNQYRIASAALAALSQAVRFDAGAVSVKPADALAAARADSWDMALLYAAILRASGVPALPVAGVVVDDSRRAWNHAWVEFYVYGFGWIPVDPVFVSGATVGDFIPPFPDRSRYFGNMDDRHIAFSRGLAKVDRMAPDGRTVGAARRYSFQNIFEEAGGDLPSYTSFWSDVEITGVY
;
A
#
# COMPACT_ATOMS: atom_id res chain seq x y z
N MET A 1 -63.69 18.82 -78.94
CA MET A 1 -64.29 19.02 -77.60
C MET A 1 -63.23 18.51 -76.61
N GLY A 2 -62.52 19.29 -75.79
CA GLY A 2 -62.68 20.69 -75.31
C GLY A 2 -63.08 20.67 -73.82
N THR A 3 -62.44 21.35 -72.86
CA THR A 3 -61.25 22.27 -72.83
C THR A 3 -60.48 22.04 -71.49
N GLY A 4 -59.35 22.68 -71.11
CA GLY A 4 -58.54 23.74 -71.73
C GLY A 4 -57.28 24.14 -70.92
N HIS A 5 -56.59 25.18 -71.39
CA HIS A 5 -55.35 25.83 -70.88
C HIS A 5 -55.43 27.35 -71.25
N PRO A 6 -54.54 28.31 -70.85
CA PRO A 6 -53.12 28.15 -70.49
C PRO A 6 -52.47 29.12 -69.43
N VAL A 7 -51.20 28.85 -69.11
CA VAL A 7 -50.01 29.74 -68.93
C VAL A 7 -50.14 31.24 -68.54
N GLY A 8 -49.28 31.69 -67.61
CA GLY A 8 -48.84 33.10 -67.45
C GLY A 8 -47.50 33.27 -66.69
N ARG A 9 -46.64 34.23 -67.08
CA ARG A 9 -45.31 34.53 -66.48
C ARG A 9 -45.12 36.05 -66.23
N LEU A 10 -44.34 36.42 -65.20
CA LEU A 10 -43.35 37.53 -65.03
C LEU A 10 -42.92 37.52 -63.52
N ARG A 11 -41.75 37.91 -62.97
CA ARG A 11 -40.40 38.41 -63.37
C ARG A 11 -40.10 39.84 -62.87
N LEU A 12 -38.88 40.06 -62.35
CA LEU A 12 -38.30 41.34 -61.84
C LEU A 12 -38.87 41.77 -60.46
N ASP A 13 -38.16 42.48 -59.55
CA ASP A 13 -36.72 42.76 -59.43
C ASP A 13 -36.25 43.08 -57.97
N SER A 14 -34.94 43.23 -57.80
CA SER A 14 -34.17 44.03 -56.81
C SER A 14 -34.74 44.48 -55.44
N GLY A 15 -33.98 44.16 -54.38
CA GLY A 15 -33.29 45.17 -53.54
C GLY A 15 -34.05 46.19 -52.66
N HIS A 16 -33.88 46.06 -51.33
CA HIS A 16 -34.06 47.09 -50.28
C HIS A 16 -35.47 47.73 -50.12
N THR A 17 -36.06 47.72 -48.93
CA THR A 17 -35.54 48.51 -47.79
C THR A 17 -36.01 47.98 -46.43
N CYS A 18 -35.28 48.35 -45.37
CA CYS A 18 -35.53 47.90 -44.00
C CYS A 18 -36.01 49.07 -43.10
N ARG A 19 -37.11 48.89 -42.37
CA ARG A 19 -37.47 49.62 -41.14
C ARG A 19 -38.47 48.81 -40.29
N LEU A 20 -38.57 49.15 -39.01
CA LEU A 20 -39.58 48.67 -38.04
C LEU A 20 -39.55 47.19 -37.54
N ALA A 21 -38.39 46.50 -37.58
CA ALA A 21 -38.20 45.22 -36.87
C ALA A 21 -37.01 45.17 -35.88
N ARG A 22 -36.39 46.31 -35.54
CA ARG A 22 -35.24 46.38 -34.59
C ARG A 22 -35.44 47.43 -33.48
N ARG A 23 -36.32 47.17 -32.51
CA ARG A 23 -36.38 47.95 -31.24
C ARG A 23 -36.82 47.18 -29.97
N GLY A 24 -37.37 45.97 -30.08
CA GLY A 24 -37.80 45.16 -28.92
C GLY A 24 -36.67 44.42 -28.19
N ALA A 25 -35.94 43.53 -28.89
CA ALA A 25 -35.10 42.50 -28.25
C ALA A 25 -33.94 43.01 -27.38
N HIS A 26 -33.30 44.13 -27.72
CA HIS A 26 -32.07 44.59 -27.03
C HIS A 26 -32.28 45.12 -25.60
N ARG A 27 -33.52 45.40 -25.16
CA ARG A 27 -33.78 45.92 -23.80
C ARG A 27 -33.87 44.85 -22.70
N ILE A 28 -34.01 43.56 -23.05
CA ILE A 28 -34.15 42.48 -22.07
C ILE A 28 -32.77 41.91 -21.68
N HIS A 29 -31.96 41.47 -22.66
CA HIS A 29 -30.61 40.96 -22.40
C HIS A 29 -29.68 41.97 -21.70
N SER A 30 -29.88 43.28 -21.93
CA SER A 30 -29.05 44.34 -21.34
C SER A 30 -29.40 44.71 -19.89
N ARG A 31 -30.49 44.19 -19.32
CA ARG A 31 -30.83 44.33 -17.89
C ARG A 31 -30.32 43.15 -17.06
N LEU A 32 -30.49 41.92 -17.55
CA LEU A 32 -30.07 40.70 -16.84
C LEU A 32 -28.55 40.64 -16.63
N SER A 33 -27.75 41.00 -17.65
CA SER A 33 -26.28 41.06 -17.53
C SER A 33 -25.81 42.06 -16.48
N ARG A 34 -26.45 43.24 -16.35
CA ARG A 34 -26.09 44.26 -15.35
C ARG A 34 -26.42 43.81 -13.92
N GLN A 35 -27.48 43.02 -13.72
CA GLN A 35 -27.78 42.43 -12.41
C GLN A 35 -26.78 41.34 -12.02
N ALA A 36 -26.37 40.49 -12.97
CA ALA A 36 -25.32 39.48 -12.73
C ALA A 36 -23.99 40.13 -12.34
N VAL A 37 -23.52 41.13 -13.11
CA VAL A 37 -22.27 41.87 -12.82
C VAL A 37 -22.33 42.59 -11.46
N ARG A 38 -23.47 43.23 -11.11
CA ARG A 38 -23.62 43.84 -9.78
C ARG A 38 -23.58 42.81 -8.63
N ARG A 39 -24.14 41.61 -8.81
CA ARG A 39 -24.04 40.53 -7.81
C ARG A 39 -22.59 40.05 -7.64
N ALA A 40 -21.85 39.88 -8.73
CA ALA A 40 -20.43 39.51 -8.68
C ALA A 40 -19.56 40.57 -7.98
N GLN A 41 -19.78 41.86 -8.27
CA GLN A 41 -19.05 42.97 -7.63
C GLN A 41 -19.41 43.17 -6.14
N LEU A 42 -20.65 42.84 -5.73
CA LEU A 42 -21.03 42.81 -4.32
C LEU A 42 -20.41 41.62 -3.58
N ALA A 43 -20.23 40.47 -4.24
CA ALA A 43 -19.55 39.32 -3.68
C ALA A 43 -18.05 39.58 -3.48
N SER A 44 -17.35 40.19 -4.44
CA SER A 44 -15.92 40.53 -4.29
C SER A 44 -15.69 41.55 -3.17
N ARG A 45 -16.51 42.62 -3.09
CA ARG A 45 -16.43 43.59 -1.99
C ARG A 45 -16.73 42.98 -0.61
N ARG A 46 -17.54 41.91 -0.52
CA ARG A 46 -17.73 41.19 0.76
C ARG A 46 -16.53 40.32 1.16
N ARG A 47 -15.70 39.85 0.23
CA ARG A 47 -14.41 39.20 0.58
C ARG A 47 -13.36 40.22 1.04
N GLN A 48 -13.23 41.35 0.35
CA GLN A 48 -12.19 42.36 0.63
C GLN A 48 -12.30 43.03 2.02
N VAL A 49 -13.50 43.02 2.62
CA VAL A 49 -13.77 43.52 3.99
C VAL A 49 -13.45 42.48 5.08
N TYR A 50 -13.22 41.21 4.73
CA TYR A 50 -12.77 40.17 5.67
C TYR A 50 -11.24 40.09 5.77
N ASP A 51 -10.54 40.38 4.67
CA ASP A 51 -9.08 40.29 4.54
C ASP A 51 -8.32 41.47 5.17
N SER A 52 -9.04 42.45 5.73
CA SER A 52 -8.52 43.71 6.28
C SER A 52 -8.70 43.83 7.79
N ARG A 53 -8.81 42.70 8.50
CA ARG A 53 -8.96 42.64 9.98
C ARG A 53 -8.05 41.63 10.70
N VAL A 54 -6.94 41.20 10.09
CA VAL A 54 -5.93 40.33 10.76
C VAL A 54 -4.48 40.82 10.56
N PHE A 55 -4.28 42.09 10.24
CA PHE A 55 -2.98 42.76 10.38
C PHE A 55 -3.16 44.17 10.92
N GLY A 56 -2.54 44.46 12.07
CA GLY A 56 -2.70 45.74 12.76
C GLY A 56 -2.02 45.75 14.13
N PHE A 57 -0.69 45.88 14.14
CA PHE A 57 0.03 46.43 15.30
C PHE A 57 1.21 47.29 14.83
N HIS A 58 1.36 48.41 15.53
CA HIS A 58 2.29 49.53 15.38
C HIS A 58 3.63 49.31 14.65
N GLN A 59 3.95 50.26 13.76
CA GLN A 59 5.24 50.96 13.79
C GLN A 59 4.99 52.39 14.27
N ASP A 60 5.73 52.85 15.27
CA ASP A 60 5.77 54.25 15.69
C ASP A 60 7.02 54.95 15.13
N ASP A 61 6.86 56.24 14.88
CA ASP A 61 7.83 57.29 14.51
C ASP A 61 9.34 57.00 14.50
N ARG A 62 10.00 57.43 13.41
CA ARG A 62 10.79 58.70 13.43
C ARG A 62 11.12 59.26 12.05
N GLN A 63 11.47 60.56 12.04
CA GLN A 63 11.73 61.38 10.86
C GLN A 63 13.23 61.69 10.66
N GLY A 64 13.63 62.01 9.42
CA GLY A 64 14.95 62.54 9.03
C GLY A 64 15.33 61.99 7.65
N ARG A 65 15.35 62.73 6.52
CA ARG A 65 16.04 63.99 6.12
C ARG A 65 17.57 63.89 6.00
N GLY A 66 18.06 64.34 4.84
CA GLY A 66 19.46 64.51 4.48
C GLY A 66 20.07 63.31 3.76
N ASP A 67 20.95 63.43 2.78
CA ASP A 67 21.16 64.34 1.63
C ASP A 67 22.56 64.03 1.04
N SER A 68 22.76 64.37 -0.23
CA SER A 68 24.06 64.75 -0.85
C SER A 68 25.06 63.68 -1.38
N HIS A 69 25.71 64.10 -2.48
CA HIS A 69 26.97 63.70 -3.17
C HIS A 69 27.28 62.21 -3.51
N HIS A 70 27.67 61.76 -4.73
CA HIS A 70 28.17 62.32 -6.03
C HIS A 70 29.71 62.28 -6.23
N ARG A 71 30.15 61.55 -7.29
CA ARG A 71 31.52 61.48 -7.91
C ARG A 71 32.64 60.75 -7.11
N ASP A 72 33.68 60.16 -7.71
CA ASP A 72 34.15 59.93 -9.11
C ASP A 72 34.65 58.45 -9.26
N ALA A 73 34.67 57.76 -10.41
CA ALA A 73 35.52 57.85 -11.64
C ALA A 73 37.03 57.51 -11.41
N VAL A 74 37.80 56.82 -12.29
CA VAL A 74 37.53 56.21 -13.63
C VAL A 74 38.62 55.15 -14.02
N GLN A 75 38.52 54.58 -15.24
CA GLN A 75 39.40 53.59 -15.94
C GLN A 75 38.90 52.13 -15.84
N GLY A 76 38.86 51.29 -16.89
CA GLY A 76 39.27 51.41 -18.31
C GLY A 76 39.94 50.09 -18.76
N GLN A 77 39.82 49.52 -19.96
CA GLN A 77 39.07 49.83 -21.21
C GLN A 77 38.56 48.49 -21.81
N GLY A 78 37.99 48.47 -23.02
CA GLY A 78 37.77 47.24 -23.80
C GLY A 78 37.62 47.56 -25.28
N TRP A 79 37.60 46.56 -26.19
CA TRP A 79 37.11 46.71 -27.58
C TRP A 79 36.82 45.36 -28.29
N ARG A 80 36.50 45.39 -29.60
CA ARG A 80 35.80 44.34 -30.37
C ARG A 80 36.71 43.39 -31.21
N PRO A 81 36.21 42.21 -31.65
CA PRO A 81 36.98 41.23 -32.44
C PRO A 81 36.87 41.42 -33.98
N HIS A 82 37.82 40.85 -34.73
CA HIS A 82 37.77 40.61 -36.19
C HIS A 82 38.55 39.33 -36.59
N ALA A 83 38.60 38.98 -37.89
CA ALA A 83 38.85 37.60 -38.38
C ALA A 83 39.59 37.49 -39.74
N ARG A 84 39.70 36.23 -40.26
CA ARG A 84 40.37 35.73 -41.51
C ARG A 84 41.83 35.27 -41.28
N SER A 85 42.40 34.29 -42.00
CA SER A 85 42.01 33.47 -43.19
C SER A 85 42.29 31.95 -42.93
N ALA A 86 42.41 30.95 -43.83
CA ALA A 86 42.42 30.83 -45.31
C ALA A 86 41.81 29.48 -45.82
N GLY A 87 42.57 28.64 -46.54
CA GLY A 87 42.21 27.33 -47.16
C GLY A 87 43.40 26.77 -47.98
N PRO A 88 43.27 25.80 -48.93
CA PRO A 88 42.05 25.10 -49.39
C PRO A 88 42.19 23.55 -49.56
N GLY A 89 41.14 22.86 -50.04
CA GLY A 89 41.21 21.47 -50.54
C GLY A 89 39.88 20.95 -51.12
N LEU A 90 39.90 20.31 -52.30
CA LEU A 90 38.74 19.65 -52.96
C LEU A 90 38.77 18.13 -52.73
N VAL A 91 37.67 17.36 -52.87
CA VAL A 91 37.12 16.80 -54.13
C VAL A 91 35.65 16.35 -53.97
N GLN A 92 34.94 16.09 -55.08
CA GLN A 92 33.48 15.93 -55.20
C GLN A 92 32.96 14.47 -55.21
N GLY A 93 31.65 14.31 -54.96
CA GLY A 93 30.81 13.20 -55.48
C GLY A 93 30.41 12.13 -54.46
N ARG A 94 29.25 11.46 -54.55
CA ARG A 94 28.09 11.58 -55.46
C ARG A 94 26.79 11.23 -54.71
N ARG A 95 25.63 11.67 -55.20
CA ARG A 95 24.30 11.17 -54.76
C ARG A 95 24.00 9.81 -55.40
N SER A 96 23.30 8.94 -54.67
CA SER A 96 22.43 7.89 -55.22
C SER A 96 21.24 7.63 -54.31
N ARG A 97 20.02 7.63 -54.86
CA ARG A 97 18.90 6.80 -54.36
C ARG A 97 19.02 5.41 -55.02
N PRO A 98 18.26 4.40 -54.57
CA PRO A 98 17.10 4.06 -55.40
C PRO A 98 15.80 3.86 -54.62
N ALA A 99 14.74 3.58 -55.36
CA ALA A 99 13.43 3.09 -54.89
C ALA A 99 12.89 2.12 -55.96
N LEU A 100 11.71 1.52 -55.70
CA LEU A 100 11.02 0.48 -56.48
C LEU A 100 11.66 -0.93 -56.41
N GLN A 101 10.94 -2.03 -56.71
CA GLN A 101 9.51 -2.40 -56.50
C GLN A 101 9.30 -3.82 -57.08
N ASP A 102 8.56 -4.68 -56.36
CA ASP A 102 8.10 -6.03 -56.77
C ASP A 102 9.23 -7.02 -57.20
N ASP A 103 9.10 -8.34 -57.15
CA ASP A 103 7.94 -9.22 -57.26
C ASP A 103 8.27 -10.62 -56.64
N GLY A 104 7.27 -11.47 -56.43
CA GLY A 104 7.43 -12.91 -56.67
C GLY A 104 7.63 -13.92 -55.52
N ARG A 105 6.59 -14.74 -55.33
CA ARG A 105 6.63 -16.22 -55.14
C ARG A 105 6.96 -16.84 -53.76
N TYR A 106 5.87 -17.29 -53.13
CA TYR A 106 5.70 -18.60 -52.47
C TYR A 106 6.85 -19.63 -52.55
N ALA A 107 7.24 -20.18 -51.38
CA ALA A 107 7.89 -21.48 -51.25
C ALA A 107 7.21 -22.32 -50.15
N VAL A 108 6.62 -23.48 -50.50
CA VAL A 108 5.85 -24.32 -49.57
C VAL A 108 6.74 -25.40 -48.93
N GLY A 109 7.25 -25.13 -47.74
CA GLY A 109 8.08 -26.07 -46.96
C GLY A 109 7.31 -27.23 -46.33
N LYS A 110 7.03 -28.30 -47.10
CA LYS A 110 6.51 -29.56 -46.55
C LYS A 110 7.61 -30.34 -45.82
N ILE A 111 7.59 -30.38 -44.49
CA ILE A 111 8.35 -31.37 -43.70
C ILE A 111 7.41 -32.50 -43.26
N ARG A 112 7.91 -33.74 -43.34
CA ARG A 112 7.12 -34.97 -43.17
C ARG A 112 6.98 -35.39 -41.70
N ARG A 113 5.92 -36.15 -41.43
CA ARG A 113 5.70 -36.88 -40.18
C ARG A 113 6.89 -37.80 -39.85
N ALA A 114 7.31 -37.80 -38.58
CA ALA A 114 7.92 -38.97 -37.95
C ALA A 114 6.97 -39.48 -36.86
N ARG A 115 6.57 -40.75 -36.94
CA ARG A 115 5.90 -41.46 -35.84
C ARG A 115 6.99 -42.16 -35.01
N ALA A 116 7.07 -41.87 -33.73
CA ALA A 116 7.71 -42.75 -32.75
C ALA A 116 6.61 -43.35 -31.87
N VAL A 117 6.43 -44.67 -31.94
CA VAL A 117 5.56 -45.42 -31.04
C VAL A 117 6.47 -46.16 -30.07
N LEU A 118 6.32 -45.93 -28.77
CA LEU A 118 6.82 -46.86 -27.77
C LEU A 118 5.82 -47.00 -26.63
N SER A 119 5.06 -48.09 -26.69
CA SER A 119 4.14 -48.51 -25.64
C SER A 119 4.82 -49.55 -24.75
N ILE A 120 5.03 -49.25 -23.48
CA ILE A 120 5.33 -50.26 -22.47
C ILE A 120 4.17 -50.32 -21.48
N ARG A 121 3.38 -51.40 -21.57
CA ARG A 121 2.56 -51.87 -20.47
C ARG A 121 3.40 -52.83 -19.64
N LEU A 122 3.34 -52.72 -18.32
CA LEU A 122 3.47 -53.87 -17.43
C LEU A 122 2.37 -53.77 -16.36
N ALA A 123 1.82 -54.91 -15.96
CA ALA A 123 0.64 -54.96 -15.10
C ALA A 123 0.69 -56.16 -14.13
N GLY A 124 0.48 -55.88 -12.85
CA GLY A 124 0.18 -56.80 -11.76
C GLY A 124 -0.46 -55.98 -10.64
N ARG A 125 -1.65 -56.30 -10.10
CA ARG A 125 -2.04 -57.51 -9.34
C ARG A 125 -1.15 -57.68 -8.09
N ARG A 126 -1.69 -57.88 -6.87
CA ARG A 126 -3.08 -57.98 -6.36
C ARG A 126 -3.03 -57.66 -4.84
N GLN A 127 -3.96 -56.89 -4.26
CA GLN A 127 -5.21 -57.34 -3.58
C GLN A 127 -4.98 -57.98 -2.19
N LEU A 128 -5.96 -57.85 -1.28
CA LEU A 128 -5.98 -58.23 0.16
C LEU A 128 -5.31 -57.18 1.08
N SER A 129 -5.78 -56.91 2.31
CA SER A 129 -7.08 -57.25 2.95
C SER A 129 -7.34 -56.41 4.20
N SER A 130 -8.59 -55.96 4.41
CA SER A 130 -9.12 -55.61 5.75
C SER A 130 -9.45 -56.91 6.52
N PRO A 131 -9.48 -56.96 7.88
CA PRO A 131 -10.46 -56.19 8.66
C PRO A 131 -10.06 -55.73 10.10
N ARG A 132 -10.96 -54.93 10.68
CA ARG A 132 -11.31 -54.72 12.11
C ARG A 132 -10.54 -55.51 13.18
N ARG A 133 -10.24 -54.82 14.29
CA ARG A 133 -10.90 -55.15 15.58
C ARG A 133 -11.13 -53.94 16.49
N ALA A 134 -12.17 -54.04 17.30
CA ALA A 134 -12.50 -53.19 18.44
C ALA A 134 -12.83 -54.11 19.64
N GLY A 135 -13.02 -53.54 20.83
CA GLY A 135 -13.10 -54.25 22.12
C GLY A 135 -12.40 -53.41 23.19
N ASP A 136 -13.00 -52.41 23.83
CA ASP A 136 -14.41 -52.15 24.19
C ASP A 136 -14.96 -53.02 25.34
N ARG A 137 -15.24 -52.35 26.47
CA ARG A 137 -16.02 -52.72 27.68
C ARG A 137 -15.81 -51.65 28.77
N GLN A 138 -16.75 -51.26 29.65
CA GLN A 138 -18.22 -51.06 29.61
C GLN A 138 -18.59 -50.37 30.97
N VAL A 139 -19.34 -49.24 31.05
CA VAL A 139 -20.83 -49.12 31.26
C VAL A 139 -21.27 -49.49 32.72
N PRO A 140 -22.31 -48.89 33.39
CA PRO A 140 -23.44 -48.03 32.93
C PRO A 140 -23.73 -46.71 33.72
N SER A 141 -24.85 -46.08 33.34
CA SER A 141 -25.50 -44.80 33.72
C SER A 141 -26.29 -44.69 35.06
N GLY A 142 -26.63 -43.46 35.49
CA GLY A 142 -27.75 -43.13 36.43
C GLY A 142 -28.09 -41.61 36.52
N PRO A 143 -29.37 -41.14 36.53
CA PRO A 143 -29.71 -39.68 36.40
C PRO A 143 -30.62 -39.04 37.51
N ARG A 144 -31.01 -37.75 37.30
CA ARG A 144 -31.90 -36.82 38.08
C ARG A 144 -31.15 -35.92 39.12
N GLY A 145 -31.57 -34.69 39.45
CA GLY A 145 -32.54 -33.77 38.81
C GLY A 145 -33.19 -32.70 39.72
N SER A 146 -32.70 -31.45 39.70
CA SER A 146 -33.33 -30.20 40.27
C SER A 146 -33.51 -30.11 41.82
N PRO A 147 -33.83 -28.94 42.44
CA PRO A 147 -34.10 -27.59 41.90
C PRO A 147 -33.32 -26.40 42.56
N CYS A 148 -33.62 -25.18 42.06
CA CYS A 148 -33.41 -23.83 42.64
C CYS A 148 -34.11 -23.62 44.01
N PRO A 149 -33.93 -22.50 44.78
CA PRO A 149 -33.65 -21.12 44.32
C PRO A 149 -32.70 -20.27 45.22
N GLY A 150 -32.71 -18.94 45.02
CA GLY A 150 -32.06 -17.96 45.89
C GLY A 150 -32.86 -16.64 46.00
N SER A 151 -32.52 -15.84 47.01
CA SER A 151 -33.04 -14.52 47.36
C SER A 151 -32.07 -13.91 48.40
N ALA A 152 -31.98 -12.62 48.73
CA ALA A 152 -32.36 -11.32 48.19
C ALA A 152 -31.75 -10.29 49.20
N LYS A 153 -32.04 -8.99 49.06
CA LYS A 153 -31.38 -7.90 49.83
C LYS A 153 -31.99 -7.64 51.24
N GLN A 154 -31.32 -6.74 51.98
CA GLN A 154 -31.78 -5.88 53.09
C GLN A 154 -31.66 -6.40 54.54
N GLY A 155 -31.37 -5.46 55.47
CA GLY A 155 -31.56 -5.56 56.92
C GLY A 155 -32.89 -4.87 57.34
N PRO A 156 -33.01 -4.15 58.49
CA PRO A 156 -31.99 -3.71 59.47
C PRO A 156 -32.44 -3.90 60.96
N GLY A 157 -31.81 -3.17 61.90
CA GLY A 157 -32.16 -3.06 63.33
C GLY A 157 -30.88 -3.09 64.20
N GLN A 158 -30.44 -2.08 64.96
CA GLN A 158 -31.08 -1.04 65.79
C GLN A 158 -32.03 -1.60 66.88
N ALA A 159 -31.97 -1.18 68.15
CA ALA A 159 -31.16 -0.13 68.81
C ALA A 159 -30.45 -0.68 70.09
N VAL A 160 -29.83 0.05 71.02
CA VAL A 160 -30.18 1.32 71.69
C VAL A 160 -28.93 2.21 71.95
N ARG A 161 -29.17 3.50 72.18
CA ARG A 161 -28.22 4.58 72.54
C ARG A 161 -27.51 4.29 73.89
N ILE A 162 -26.43 4.95 74.28
CA ILE A 162 -26.38 6.34 74.85
C ILE A 162 -24.97 6.96 74.67
N ALA A 163 -24.89 8.29 74.80
CA ALA A 163 -23.78 9.14 74.40
C ALA A 163 -22.60 9.27 75.38
N PHE A 164 -21.42 9.52 74.79
CA PHE A 164 -20.30 10.35 75.26
C PHE A 164 -20.22 10.82 76.73
N SER A 165 -19.08 10.54 77.37
CA SER A 165 -18.14 11.59 77.85
C SER A 165 -16.74 11.01 78.21
N PRO A 166 -15.66 11.82 78.25
CA PRO A 166 -14.31 11.33 77.93
C PRO A 166 -13.35 11.38 79.16
N PRO A 167 -11.99 11.45 79.07
CA PRO A 167 -11.14 10.53 79.84
C PRO A 167 -10.38 11.18 81.00
N LYS A 168 -9.82 10.36 81.91
CA LYS A 168 -8.77 10.81 82.85
C LYS A 168 -7.72 9.72 83.15
N PRO A 169 -6.41 10.01 83.03
CA PRO A 169 -5.31 9.07 83.33
C PRO A 169 -4.71 9.35 84.74
N PRO A 170 -3.54 8.78 85.09
CA PRO A 170 -3.25 7.37 85.33
C PRO A 170 -2.77 7.15 86.79
N LYS A 171 -2.35 5.94 87.18
CA LYS A 171 -1.39 5.78 88.32
C LYS A 171 -0.50 4.55 88.19
N ARG A 172 0.66 4.62 88.86
CA ARG A 172 1.81 3.71 88.69
C ARG A 172 1.71 2.47 89.57
N GLY A 173 2.00 1.29 88.99
CA GLY A 173 2.50 0.12 89.71
C GLY A 173 3.94 -0.20 89.28
N ARG A 174 4.88 -0.31 90.22
CA ARG A 174 6.29 -0.66 89.94
C ARG A 174 6.46 -2.18 89.99
N HIS A 175 6.70 -2.86 88.86
CA HIS A 175 7.49 -4.10 88.82
C HIS A 175 8.20 -4.29 87.46
N ARG A 176 9.41 -3.72 87.36
CA ARG A 176 10.49 -4.22 86.47
C ARG A 176 11.43 -5.01 87.40
N PRO A 177 11.90 -6.22 87.02
CA PRO A 177 12.77 -6.36 85.85
C PRO A 177 12.33 -7.37 84.77
N VAL A 178 11.38 -8.26 85.05
CA VAL A 178 11.06 -9.41 84.16
C VAL A 178 10.74 -8.99 82.72
N ILE A 179 9.96 -7.92 82.54
CA ILE A 179 9.58 -7.40 81.21
C ILE A 179 10.79 -6.89 80.40
N ILE A 180 11.86 -6.41 81.06
CA ILE A 180 13.07 -5.98 80.35
C ILE A 180 13.88 -7.20 79.89
N ILE A 181 14.04 -8.22 80.74
CA ILE A 181 14.77 -9.44 80.37
C ILE A 181 14.00 -10.21 79.30
N ALA A 182 12.68 -10.34 79.44
CA ALA A 182 11.81 -10.92 78.41
C ALA A 182 11.81 -10.09 77.12
N GLY A 183 11.83 -8.75 77.20
CA GLY A 183 11.92 -7.87 76.04
C GLY A 183 13.26 -7.97 75.31
N ILE A 184 14.38 -8.04 76.04
CA ILE A 184 15.72 -8.24 75.46
C ILE A 184 15.87 -9.65 74.89
N MET A 185 15.32 -10.68 75.56
CA MET A 185 15.23 -12.02 74.98
C MET A 185 14.36 -12.02 73.72
N LEU A 186 13.20 -11.36 73.71
CA LEU A 186 12.32 -11.35 72.54
C LEU A 186 12.93 -10.57 71.38
N VAL A 187 13.59 -9.44 71.64
CA VAL A 187 14.32 -8.67 70.61
C VAL A 187 15.57 -9.40 70.14
N GLY A 188 16.30 -10.09 71.04
CA GLY A 188 17.44 -10.93 70.68
C GLY A 188 17.03 -12.16 69.87
N MET A 189 15.97 -12.85 70.28
CA MET A 189 15.39 -13.98 69.58
C MET A 189 14.78 -13.56 68.24
N ALA A 190 14.14 -12.37 68.16
CA ALA A 190 13.70 -11.78 66.91
C ALA A 190 14.86 -11.32 66.01
N ALA A 191 15.96 -10.79 66.56
CA ALA A 191 17.17 -10.46 65.80
C ALA A 191 17.88 -11.72 65.27
N VAL A 192 17.86 -12.81 66.03
CA VAL A 192 18.28 -14.15 65.59
C VAL A 192 17.32 -14.67 64.53
N PHE A 193 15.99 -14.58 64.71
CA PHE A 193 15.00 -15.01 63.71
C PHE A 193 15.06 -14.18 62.43
N ILE A 194 15.36 -12.88 62.52
CA ILE A 194 15.57 -11.97 61.38
C ILE A 194 16.92 -12.25 60.72
N SER A 195 17.94 -12.69 61.46
CA SER A 195 19.22 -13.14 60.88
C SER A 195 19.07 -14.47 60.15
N LEU A 196 18.34 -15.44 60.73
CA LEU A 196 17.98 -16.71 60.07
C LEU A 196 16.99 -16.49 58.90
N ALA A 197 16.11 -15.49 58.96
CA ALA A 197 15.24 -15.11 57.85
C ALA A 197 15.96 -14.29 56.77
N LYS A 198 17.02 -13.55 57.11
CA LYS A 198 17.99 -12.99 56.15
C LYS A 198 18.88 -14.07 55.55
N ALA A 199 19.06 -15.21 56.22
CA ALA A 199 19.53 -16.45 55.61
C ALA A 199 18.46 -17.16 54.75
N ARG A 200 17.48 -16.42 54.21
CA ARG A 200 16.80 -16.78 52.96
C ARG A 200 17.83 -16.80 51.83
N THR A 201 18.49 -17.94 51.72
CA THR A 201 19.45 -18.28 50.67
C THR A 201 18.79 -18.14 49.30
N GLU A 202 19.05 -17.01 48.63
CA GLU A 202 18.53 -16.78 47.28
C GLU A 202 18.98 -17.89 46.33
N ARG A 203 18.04 -18.34 45.49
CA ARG A 203 18.34 -19.33 44.44
C ARG A 203 19.27 -18.72 43.39
N PRO A 204 20.11 -19.52 42.73
CA PRO A 204 20.90 -19.05 41.59
C PRO A 204 20.00 -18.43 40.52
N VAL A 205 20.41 -17.29 39.95
CA VAL A 205 19.69 -16.60 38.85
C VAL A 205 20.65 -16.40 37.69
N VAL A 206 20.25 -16.80 36.48
CA VAL A 206 21.05 -16.63 35.26
C VAL A 206 20.56 -15.42 34.47
N GLU A 207 21.41 -14.41 34.39
CA GLU A 207 21.15 -13.14 33.72
C GLU A 207 21.47 -13.21 32.22
N SER A 208 22.60 -13.82 31.85
CA SER A 208 23.00 -14.03 30.46
C SER A 208 23.78 -15.34 30.27
N VAL A 209 23.82 -15.79 29.03
CA VAL A 209 24.67 -16.88 28.55
C VAL A 209 25.35 -16.38 27.28
N ASP A 210 26.67 -16.32 27.29
CA ASP A 210 27.49 -15.72 26.25
C ASP A 210 28.61 -16.68 25.78
N PRO A 211 28.69 -17.05 24.49
CA PRO A 211 27.74 -16.72 23.44
C PRO A 211 26.45 -17.55 23.56
N ALA A 212 25.29 -16.94 23.27
CA ALA A 212 24.02 -17.67 23.20
C ALA A 212 23.93 -18.65 21.99
N ILE A 213 24.84 -18.50 21.02
CA ILE A 213 25.01 -19.40 19.87
C ILE A 213 26.50 -19.72 19.70
N GLY A 214 26.90 -20.98 19.91
CA GLY A 214 28.31 -21.39 19.91
C GLY A 214 28.53 -22.80 19.41
N GLU A 215 29.80 -23.19 19.23
CA GLU A 215 30.15 -24.58 18.88
C GLU A 215 30.21 -25.47 20.13
N PRO A 216 29.87 -26.76 20.03
CA PRO A 216 30.18 -27.73 21.07
C PRO A 216 31.68 -27.74 21.37
N GLY A 217 32.06 -27.76 22.66
CA GLY A 217 33.43 -27.62 23.13
C GLY A 217 33.95 -26.18 23.25
N ALA A 218 33.27 -25.17 22.67
CA ALA A 218 33.64 -23.76 22.84
C ALA A 218 33.41 -23.28 24.28
N MET A 219 34.07 -22.18 24.67
CA MET A 219 33.85 -21.55 25.97
C MET A 219 32.50 -20.84 26.03
N LEU A 220 31.76 -21.10 27.10
CA LEU A 220 30.48 -20.51 27.46
C LEU A 220 30.62 -19.79 28.80
N ARG A 221 30.13 -18.56 28.87
CA ARG A 221 30.05 -17.73 30.08
C ARG A 221 28.60 -17.68 30.54
N VAL A 222 28.34 -18.16 31.74
CA VAL A 222 27.03 -18.07 32.40
C VAL A 222 27.16 -16.98 33.47
N GLN A 223 26.54 -15.83 33.24
CA GLN A 223 26.57 -14.70 34.18
C GLN A 223 25.27 -14.61 34.97
N GLY A 224 25.34 -14.09 36.19
CA GLY A 224 24.19 -13.90 37.05
C GLY A 224 24.60 -13.67 38.50
N ARG A 225 23.93 -14.37 39.43
CA ARG A 225 24.11 -14.19 40.87
C ARG A 225 23.67 -15.40 41.68
N HIS A 226 24.21 -15.53 42.89
CA HIS A 226 23.88 -16.57 43.88
C HIS A 226 24.24 -18.00 43.43
N PHE A 227 25.23 -18.14 42.54
CA PHE A 227 25.75 -19.42 42.08
C PHE A 227 26.56 -20.17 43.17
N GLY A 228 27.11 -19.48 44.15
CA GLY A 228 28.09 -19.97 45.13
C GLY A 228 29.50 -19.48 44.81
N SER A 229 30.22 -19.00 45.83
CA SER A 229 31.60 -18.47 45.70
C SER A 229 32.62 -19.48 45.19
N GLU A 230 32.33 -20.77 45.36
CA GLU A 230 33.05 -21.91 44.81
C GLU A 230 32.02 -22.91 44.24
N ARG A 231 32.48 -23.88 43.44
CA ARG A 231 31.58 -24.82 42.77
C ARG A 231 30.87 -25.77 43.76
N GLY A 232 31.62 -26.49 44.60
CA GLY A 232 31.05 -27.54 45.48
C GLY A 232 30.18 -28.55 44.70
N GLU A 233 28.97 -28.83 45.19
CA GLU A 233 27.95 -29.64 44.49
C GLU A 233 27.30 -28.94 43.28
N GLY A 234 27.74 -27.72 42.96
CA GLY A 234 27.25 -26.88 41.88
C GLY A 234 27.48 -27.46 40.49
N ARG A 235 26.48 -27.32 39.63
CA ARG A 235 26.51 -27.76 38.23
C ARG A 235 25.73 -26.83 37.32
N VAL A 236 26.13 -26.81 36.05
CA VAL A 236 25.33 -26.30 34.94
C VAL A 236 24.62 -27.48 34.27
N GLU A 237 23.34 -27.34 34.00
CA GLU A 237 22.50 -28.32 33.30
C GLU A 237 22.09 -27.77 31.93
N PHE A 238 22.24 -28.59 30.89
CA PHE A 238 21.69 -28.35 29.55
C PHE A 238 20.48 -29.29 29.40
N ASP A 239 19.26 -28.75 29.37
CA ASP A 239 17.98 -29.48 29.42
C ASP A 239 17.79 -30.46 30.60
N GLY A 240 18.61 -30.32 31.63
CA GLY A 240 18.64 -31.21 32.80
C GLY A 240 19.81 -32.19 32.79
N ALA A 241 20.51 -32.37 31.67
CA ALA A 241 21.76 -33.13 31.61
C ALA A 241 22.92 -32.26 32.16
N ALA A 242 23.50 -32.70 33.28
CA ALA A 242 24.60 -32.00 33.96
C ALA A 242 25.89 -32.03 33.13
N ALA A 243 26.50 -30.87 32.91
CA ALA A 243 27.80 -30.79 32.24
C ALA A 243 28.89 -31.47 33.08
N THR A 244 29.80 -32.20 32.43
CA THR A 244 30.83 -33.04 33.05
C THR A 244 31.82 -32.22 33.87
N SER A 245 32.36 -32.78 34.97
CA SER A 245 33.27 -32.03 35.85
C SER A 245 34.53 -31.50 35.16
N SER A 246 34.93 -32.07 34.03
CA SER A 246 36.05 -31.61 33.19
C SER A 246 35.71 -30.46 32.24
N SER A 247 34.45 -30.04 32.12
CA SER A 247 34.07 -28.92 31.25
C SER A 247 34.23 -27.55 31.92
N TYR A 248 34.20 -27.47 33.25
CA TYR A 248 34.26 -26.20 33.99
C TYR A 248 35.69 -25.65 33.98
N LEU A 249 35.81 -24.35 33.71
CA LEU A 249 37.07 -23.59 33.65
C LEU A 249 37.19 -22.67 34.87
N SER A 250 36.11 -21.99 35.25
CA SER A 250 36.03 -21.15 36.44
C SER A 250 34.61 -21.16 37.03
N TRP A 251 34.49 -20.91 38.33
CA TRP A 251 33.21 -20.77 39.03
C TRP A 251 33.33 -19.71 40.13
N SER A 252 32.34 -18.85 40.21
CA SER A 252 32.18 -17.80 41.23
C SER A 252 30.68 -17.51 41.42
N ASP A 253 30.30 -16.71 42.42
CA ASP A 253 28.88 -16.47 42.71
C ASP A 253 28.11 -15.76 41.58
N VAL A 254 28.83 -15.07 40.68
CA VAL A 254 28.29 -14.23 39.59
C VAL A 254 28.67 -14.67 38.18
N LEU A 255 29.69 -15.52 38.02
CA LEU A 255 30.18 -16.00 36.73
C LEU A 255 30.63 -17.47 36.84
N ILE A 256 30.17 -18.28 35.89
CA ILE A 256 30.69 -19.63 35.63
C ILE A 256 31.18 -19.66 34.19
N GLU A 257 32.43 -20.09 33.98
CA GLU A 257 32.95 -20.36 32.64
C GLU A 257 33.11 -21.87 32.46
N LEU A 258 32.55 -22.42 31.39
CA LEU A 258 32.64 -23.84 31.07
C LEU A 258 32.66 -24.07 29.56
N ARG A 259 33.17 -25.22 29.12
CA ARG A 259 33.03 -25.67 27.73
C ARG A 259 31.63 -26.25 27.49
N VAL A 260 31.04 -25.92 26.34
CA VAL A 260 29.75 -26.47 25.90
C VAL A 260 29.86 -27.99 25.74
N PRO A 261 28.99 -28.82 26.36
CA PRO A 261 29.01 -30.26 26.17
C PRO A 261 28.68 -30.69 24.74
N LEU A 262 29.23 -31.82 24.27
CA LEU A 262 29.03 -32.30 22.88
C LEU A 262 27.57 -32.63 22.53
N TYR A 263 26.71 -32.85 23.52
CA TYR A 263 25.28 -33.14 23.36
C TYR A 263 24.37 -31.90 23.48
N ALA A 264 24.92 -30.70 23.70
CA ALA A 264 24.15 -29.48 23.91
C ALA A 264 23.68 -28.86 22.58
N GLU A 265 22.64 -29.44 21.99
CA GLU A 265 22.11 -29.08 20.66
C GLU A 265 21.31 -27.77 20.63
N SER A 266 20.21 -27.67 21.39
CA SER A 266 19.35 -26.48 21.44
C SER A 266 18.67 -26.43 22.81
N SER A 267 19.45 -25.98 23.80
CA SER A 267 19.26 -26.37 25.19
C SER A 267 19.02 -25.22 26.15
N LEU A 268 18.17 -25.49 27.14
CA LEU A 268 17.86 -24.60 28.24
C LEU A 268 18.89 -24.76 29.37
N VAL A 269 19.92 -23.92 29.32
CA VAL A 269 20.99 -23.77 30.30
C VAL A 269 20.42 -23.30 31.64
N ARG A 270 20.75 -24.01 32.72
CA ARG A 270 20.40 -23.66 34.12
C ARG A 270 21.59 -23.89 35.04
N VAL A 271 21.68 -23.12 36.11
CA VAL A 271 22.60 -23.37 37.23
C VAL A 271 21.83 -24.06 38.35
N VAL A 272 22.46 -25.06 38.98
CA VAL A 272 21.92 -25.76 40.15
C VAL A 272 22.99 -25.81 41.23
N ASN A 273 22.62 -25.43 42.45
CA ASN A 273 23.44 -25.59 43.65
C ASN A 273 22.55 -26.04 44.83
N VAL A 274 23.13 -26.13 46.04
CA VAL A 274 22.45 -26.57 47.26
C VAL A 274 21.19 -25.76 47.64
N LYS A 275 21.00 -24.57 47.05
CA LYS A 275 19.84 -23.67 47.28
C LYS A 275 18.70 -23.93 46.28
N GLY A 276 18.97 -24.62 45.16
CA GLY A 276 17.99 -24.99 44.14
C GLY A 276 18.47 -24.78 42.70
N ARG A 277 17.52 -24.84 41.75
CA ARG A 277 17.73 -24.61 40.31
C ARG A 277 17.36 -23.18 39.93
N SER A 278 18.06 -22.62 38.95
CA SER A 278 17.82 -21.28 38.41
C SER A 278 16.67 -21.22 37.39
N ASN A 279 16.34 -19.99 36.95
CA ASN A 279 15.69 -19.77 35.66
C ASN A 279 16.57 -20.31 34.51
N ALA A 280 15.95 -20.56 33.37
CA ALA A 280 16.66 -21.00 32.16
C ALA A 280 17.12 -19.82 31.29
N ARG A 281 18.18 -20.03 30.51
CA ARG A 281 18.51 -19.28 29.29
C ARG A 281 18.72 -20.28 28.14
N MET A 282 18.40 -19.87 26.91
CA MET A 282 18.59 -20.72 25.74
C MET A 282 20.03 -20.60 25.22
N PHE A 283 20.61 -21.73 24.85
CA PHE A 283 21.84 -21.85 24.06
C PHE A 283 21.54 -22.69 22.83
N MET A 284 22.11 -22.33 21.67
CA MET A 284 22.00 -23.10 20.44
C MET A 284 23.36 -23.48 19.87
N SER A 285 23.53 -24.75 19.50
CA SER A 285 24.69 -25.25 18.77
C SER A 285 24.72 -24.67 17.37
N ARG A 286 25.86 -24.07 16.98
CA ARG A 286 26.06 -23.56 15.61
C ARG A 286 26.06 -24.70 14.56
N ALA A 287 26.40 -25.93 14.96
CA ALA A 287 26.30 -27.10 14.08
C ALA A 287 24.86 -27.45 13.63
N LEU A 288 23.82 -26.91 14.29
CA LEU A 288 22.42 -27.02 13.83
C LEU A 288 21.96 -25.83 12.98
N LEU A 289 22.78 -24.79 12.83
CA LEU A 289 22.53 -23.75 11.83
C LEU A 289 23.06 -24.24 10.47
N PRO A 290 22.31 -24.10 9.37
CA PRO A 290 22.80 -24.50 8.06
C PRO A 290 24.01 -23.65 7.67
N SER A 291 25.19 -24.26 7.65
CA SER A 291 26.44 -23.60 7.33
C SER A 291 26.53 -23.33 5.82
N SER A 292 26.64 -22.04 5.46
CA SER A 292 27.02 -21.65 4.09
C SER A 292 28.38 -22.26 3.75
N PRO A 293 28.57 -22.88 2.57
CA PRO A 293 29.86 -23.40 2.15
C PRO A 293 30.94 -22.31 2.13
N ALA A 294 31.92 -22.41 3.02
CA ALA A 294 33.02 -21.46 3.12
C ALA A 294 34.18 -21.88 2.19
N GLY A 295 34.57 -21.00 1.28
CA GLY A 295 35.67 -21.20 0.34
C GLY A 295 35.95 -19.96 -0.50
N SER A 296 36.97 -20.01 -1.35
CA SER A 296 37.43 -18.88 -2.19
C SER A 296 36.46 -18.46 -3.32
N GLY A 297 35.24 -19.00 -3.33
CA GLY A 297 34.13 -18.55 -4.18
C GLY A 297 33.32 -17.38 -3.61
N ALA A 298 33.74 -16.78 -2.50
CA ALA A 298 33.03 -15.72 -1.77
C ALA A 298 33.03 -14.34 -2.47
N GLN A 299 32.94 -14.30 -3.80
CA GLN A 299 32.20 -13.21 -4.45
C GLN A 299 30.72 -13.35 -4.06
N THR A 300 30.00 -12.24 -3.94
CA THR A 300 28.55 -12.26 -3.74
C THR A 300 27.88 -12.76 -5.02
N LEU A 301 27.74 -14.08 -5.15
CA LEU A 301 27.01 -14.72 -6.24
C LEU A 301 25.56 -14.23 -6.20
N GLY A 302 25.22 -13.36 -7.16
CA GLY A 302 23.87 -12.82 -7.30
C GLY A 302 22.83 -13.91 -7.55
N PRO A 303 21.54 -13.56 -7.48
CA PRO A 303 20.44 -14.48 -7.72
C PRO A 303 20.61 -15.15 -9.09
N THR A 304 20.44 -16.46 -9.17
CA THR A 304 20.72 -17.23 -10.40
C THR A 304 19.50 -18.07 -10.76
N ILE A 305 18.88 -17.80 -11.92
CA ILE A 305 17.78 -18.63 -12.43
C ILE A 305 18.35 -19.85 -13.14
N GLU A 306 18.14 -21.03 -12.56
CA GLU A 306 18.46 -22.32 -13.19
C GLU A 306 17.42 -22.67 -14.25
N SER A 307 16.13 -22.56 -13.93
CA SER A 307 15.04 -22.94 -14.84
C SER A 307 13.74 -22.15 -14.60
N LEU A 308 12.94 -22.09 -15.66
CA LEU A 308 11.54 -21.65 -15.64
C LEU A 308 10.64 -22.88 -15.83
N SER A 309 9.45 -22.90 -15.23
CA SER A 309 8.47 -23.97 -15.46
C SER A 309 7.87 -23.97 -16.87
N ALA A 310 7.94 -22.84 -17.55
CA ALA A 310 7.65 -22.66 -18.97
C ALA A 310 8.46 -21.47 -19.50
N ASP A 311 8.89 -21.53 -20.74
CA ASP A 311 9.52 -20.44 -21.50
C ASP A 311 8.48 -19.53 -22.21
N ALA A 312 7.19 -19.86 -22.09
CA ALA A 312 6.09 -19.08 -22.65
C ALA A 312 4.84 -19.10 -21.76
N GLY A 313 4.02 -18.04 -21.81
CA GLY A 313 2.75 -17.97 -21.08
C GLY A 313 1.96 -16.68 -21.31
N ALA A 314 0.66 -16.73 -21.00
CA ALA A 314 -0.25 -15.58 -21.11
C ALA A 314 -0.21 -14.70 -19.84
N ILE A 315 -0.62 -13.42 -19.93
CA ILE A 315 -0.82 -12.58 -18.74
C ILE A 315 -1.83 -13.24 -17.79
N GLY A 316 -1.48 -13.36 -16.51
CA GLY A 316 -2.25 -14.08 -15.49
C GLY A 316 -1.98 -15.59 -15.40
N SER A 317 -1.18 -16.17 -16.30
CA SER A 317 -0.70 -17.56 -16.17
C SER A 317 0.36 -17.68 -15.05
N ALA A 318 0.53 -18.88 -14.50
CA ALA A 318 1.46 -19.15 -13.40
C ALA A 318 2.84 -19.57 -13.91
N LEU A 319 3.89 -19.02 -13.29
CA LEU A 319 5.29 -19.29 -13.58
C LEU A 319 6.03 -19.63 -12.27
N SER A 320 6.65 -20.80 -12.23
CA SER A 320 7.64 -21.17 -11.21
C SER A 320 9.04 -20.86 -11.76
N ILE A 321 9.82 -20.11 -10.98
CA ILE A 321 11.21 -19.75 -11.26
C ILE A 321 12.07 -20.47 -10.23
N ARG A 322 12.97 -21.35 -10.69
CA ARG A 322 13.86 -22.14 -9.82
C ARG A 322 15.30 -21.68 -9.97
N GLY A 323 16.06 -21.75 -8.88
CA GLY A 323 17.41 -21.25 -8.86
C GLY A 323 18.04 -21.21 -7.47
N LEU A 324 18.95 -20.26 -7.29
CA LEU A 324 19.76 -20.08 -6.08
C LEU A 324 19.87 -18.60 -5.72
N ASN A 325 20.12 -18.32 -4.44
CA ASN A 325 20.40 -17.00 -3.89
C ASN A 325 19.27 -15.97 -4.09
N PHE A 326 18.01 -16.41 -4.19
CA PHE A 326 16.85 -15.50 -4.24
C PHE A 326 16.52 -14.88 -2.87
N GLY A 327 17.13 -15.35 -1.78
CA GLY A 327 16.83 -14.91 -0.42
C GLY A 327 15.57 -15.57 0.15
N THR A 328 15.59 -15.87 1.46
CA THR A 328 14.45 -16.49 2.17
C THR A 328 13.26 -15.55 2.30
N ASN A 329 13.51 -14.26 2.51
CA ASN A 329 12.52 -13.20 2.52
C ASN A 329 12.70 -12.33 1.26
N ARG A 330 11.59 -11.89 0.66
CA ARG A 330 11.63 -11.03 -0.54
C ARG A 330 12.17 -9.63 -0.24
N GLY A 331 11.58 -8.90 0.70
CA GLY A 331 11.87 -7.47 0.87
C GLY A 331 11.64 -6.70 -0.44
N ASP A 332 12.59 -5.84 -0.81
CA ASP A 332 12.57 -5.06 -2.07
C ASP A 332 12.97 -5.86 -3.33
N SER A 333 13.21 -7.18 -3.16
CA SER A 333 13.49 -8.10 -4.25
C SER A 333 12.27 -8.27 -5.15
N ALA A 334 12.49 -8.44 -6.46
CA ALA A 334 11.42 -8.48 -7.45
C ALA A 334 11.72 -9.46 -8.59
N VAL A 335 10.68 -10.08 -9.13
CA VAL A 335 10.74 -10.70 -10.46
C VAL A 335 10.47 -9.62 -11.50
N LEU A 336 11.40 -9.46 -12.43
CA LEU A 336 11.38 -8.46 -13.49
C LEU A 336 11.01 -9.13 -14.82
N PHE A 337 9.87 -8.77 -15.40
CA PHE A 337 9.45 -9.17 -16.75
C PHE A 337 9.67 -8.01 -17.72
N THR A 338 10.14 -8.25 -18.95
CA THR A 338 10.26 -7.18 -19.96
C THR A 338 8.95 -6.44 -20.18
N TRP A 339 9.05 -5.11 -20.25
CA TRP A 339 7.97 -4.16 -20.51
C TRP A 339 8.45 -3.17 -21.59
N MET A 340 7.60 -2.86 -22.57
CA MET A 340 7.93 -1.90 -23.63
C MET A 340 7.06 -0.65 -23.54
N GLY A 341 7.67 0.42 -23.04
CA GLY A 341 7.26 1.79 -23.34
C GLY A 341 7.97 2.32 -24.60
N GLU A 342 7.72 3.59 -24.91
CA GLU A 342 8.17 4.30 -26.11
C GLU A 342 9.68 4.64 -26.14
N ALA A 343 10.55 3.63 -25.99
CA ALA A 343 12.02 3.76 -26.07
C ALA A 343 12.72 2.42 -26.40
N ALA A 344 12.61 1.93 -27.63
CA ALA A 344 13.24 0.69 -28.07
C ALA A 344 14.76 0.84 -28.39
N VAL A 345 15.57 1.22 -27.40
CA VAL A 345 17.04 1.20 -27.47
C VAL A 345 17.61 0.59 -26.18
N PRO A 346 18.23 -0.60 -26.24
CA PRO A 346 18.88 -1.21 -25.07
C PRO A 346 20.24 -0.57 -24.82
N LEU A 347 20.26 0.59 -24.15
CA LEU A 347 21.48 1.16 -23.60
C LEU A 347 21.94 0.33 -22.38
N GLN A 348 23.21 -0.04 -22.36
CA GLN A 348 23.86 -0.66 -21.20
C GLN A 348 24.17 0.42 -20.15
N SER A 349 23.19 0.77 -19.33
CA SER A 349 23.38 1.61 -18.13
C SER A 349 22.38 1.24 -17.03
N GLU A 350 22.75 1.48 -15.78
CA GLU A 350 22.03 1.03 -14.59
C GLU A 350 20.81 1.91 -14.22
N GLU A 351 20.05 2.40 -15.20
CA GLU A 351 18.79 3.09 -14.92
C GLU A 351 17.68 2.10 -14.51
N THR A 352 17.61 1.90 -13.18
CA THR A 352 16.67 1.02 -12.48
C THR A 352 15.24 1.07 -13.03
N GLY A 353 14.76 -0.10 -13.48
CA GLY A 353 13.34 -0.37 -13.71
C GLY A 353 12.70 0.18 -14.99
N ARG A 354 13.41 0.88 -15.88
CA ARG A 354 12.75 1.48 -17.08
C ARG A 354 12.25 0.47 -18.12
N GLY A 355 12.87 -0.71 -18.22
CA GLY A 355 12.51 -1.75 -19.19
C GLY A 355 11.75 -2.97 -18.63
N TYR A 356 11.30 -2.93 -17.36
CA TYR A 356 10.76 -4.11 -16.68
C TYR A 356 9.49 -3.82 -15.85
N THR A 357 8.41 -4.56 -16.06
CA THR A 357 7.27 -4.65 -15.14
C THR A 357 7.53 -5.73 -14.08
N SER A 358 6.80 -5.70 -12.97
CA SER A 358 6.93 -6.67 -11.86
C SER A 358 5.55 -7.16 -11.40
N PRO A 359 5.42 -8.40 -10.90
CA PRO A 359 4.23 -8.89 -10.22
C PRO A 359 3.78 -7.97 -9.08
N GLN A 360 2.47 -7.76 -8.99
CA GLN A 360 1.82 -6.82 -8.07
C GLN A 360 1.26 -7.53 -6.84
N ASP A 361 1.79 -7.17 -5.66
CA ASP A 361 1.34 -7.69 -4.36
C ASP A 361 -0.15 -7.41 -4.09
N ALA A 362 -0.61 -6.19 -4.43
CA ALA A 362 -2.01 -5.80 -4.28
C ALA A 362 -2.98 -6.66 -5.12
N SER A 363 -2.49 -7.30 -6.19
CA SER A 363 -3.26 -8.26 -7.00
C SER A 363 -2.99 -9.73 -6.62
N GLY A 364 -2.12 -10.00 -5.65
CA GLY A 364 -1.73 -11.35 -5.26
C GLY A 364 -0.97 -12.10 -6.36
N GLU A 365 -0.19 -11.38 -7.18
CA GLU A 365 0.57 -11.97 -8.28
C GLU A 365 1.88 -12.63 -7.84
N TYR A 366 2.38 -12.36 -6.63
CA TYR A 366 3.33 -13.24 -5.93
C TYR A 366 2.56 -14.34 -5.19
N GLU A 367 2.76 -15.60 -5.55
CA GLU A 367 2.12 -16.75 -4.89
C GLU A 367 3.01 -17.34 -3.77
N SER A 368 4.32 -17.40 -3.99
CA SER A 368 5.31 -17.79 -2.97
C SER A 368 6.71 -17.28 -3.30
N TRP A 369 7.51 -16.94 -2.29
CA TRP A 369 8.94 -16.64 -2.43
C TRP A 369 9.76 -17.54 -1.51
N SER A 370 10.93 -17.98 -1.98
CA SER A 370 11.95 -18.67 -1.20
C SER A 370 13.29 -18.54 -1.91
N ASP A 371 14.38 -18.90 -1.23
CA ASP A 371 15.75 -18.79 -1.78
C ASP A 371 15.99 -19.61 -3.07
N LYS A 372 15.14 -20.62 -3.34
CA LYS A 372 15.31 -21.58 -4.43
C LYS A 372 14.13 -21.74 -5.39
N GLU A 373 12.92 -21.36 -4.97
CA GLU A 373 11.73 -21.33 -5.82
C GLU A 373 10.89 -20.08 -5.55
N ILE A 374 10.62 -19.32 -6.60
CA ILE A 374 9.65 -18.21 -6.62
C ILE A 374 8.47 -18.65 -7.50
N ARG A 375 7.24 -18.39 -7.07
CA ARG A 375 6.02 -18.60 -7.87
C ARG A 375 5.29 -17.29 -8.05
N VAL A 376 5.04 -16.93 -9.30
CA VAL A 376 4.42 -15.67 -9.70
C VAL A 376 3.38 -15.89 -10.79
N ARG A 377 2.49 -14.92 -10.95
CA ARG A 377 1.69 -14.73 -12.16
C ARG A 377 2.42 -13.81 -13.12
N VAL A 378 2.31 -14.09 -14.43
CA VAL A 378 2.80 -13.19 -15.48
C VAL A 378 2.02 -11.86 -15.35
N PRO A 379 2.68 -10.73 -15.04
CA PRO A 379 2.01 -9.51 -14.64
C PRO A 379 1.43 -8.74 -15.82
N ASP A 380 0.60 -7.74 -15.51
CA ASP A 380 0.16 -6.79 -16.53
C ASP A 380 1.32 -5.95 -17.09
N GLY A 381 1.20 -5.59 -18.36
CA GLY A 381 2.25 -4.92 -19.15
C GLY A 381 3.45 -5.80 -19.50
N ALA A 382 3.45 -7.10 -19.15
CA ALA A 382 4.51 -8.01 -19.54
C ALA A 382 4.50 -8.24 -21.06
N MET A 383 5.69 -8.30 -21.65
CA MET A 383 5.89 -8.56 -23.08
C MET A 383 6.98 -9.60 -23.31
N THR A 384 6.94 -10.24 -24.49
CA THR A 384 7.98 -11.16 -24.96
C THR A 384 9.36 -10.53 -24.89
N GLY A 385 10.27 -11.20 -24.20
CA GLY A 385 11.59 -10.66 -23.88
C GLY A 385 12.27 -11.49 -22.80
N GLY A 386 12.59 -10.86 -21.67
CA GLY A 386 13.33 -11.45 -20.57
C GLY A 386 12.57 -11.51 -19.24
N VAL A 387 12.92 -12.51 -18.43
CA VAL A 387 12.63 -12.62 -17.00
C VAL A 387 13.94 -12.63 -16.22
N ALA A 388 14.01 -11.84 -15.14
CA ALA A 388 15.13 -11.82 -14.20
C ALA A 388 14.63 -11.73 -12.75
N VAL A 389 15.48 -12.05 -11.78
CA VAL A 389 15.24 -11.84 -10.35
C VAL A 389 16.22 -10.79 -9.84
N ARG A 390 15.73 -9.71 -9.23
CA ARG A 390 16.54 -8.69 -8.54
C ARG A 390 16.45 -8.91 -7.03
N THR A 391 17.57 -8.77 -6.34
CA THR A 391 17.76 -8.87 -4.88
C THR A 391 18.69 -7.76 -4.37
N ASP A 392 18.94 -7.74 -3.07
CA ASP A 392 20.04 -6.99 -2.42
C ASP A 392 21.41 -7.30 -3.05
N LYS A 393 21.65 -8.55 -3.44
CA LYS A 393 22.89 -9.06 -4.07
C LYS A 393 22.93 -8.85 -5.59
N GLY A 394 22.13 -7.91 -6.11
CA GLY A 394 22.06 -7.58 -7.54
C GLY A 394 20.99 -8.36 -8.31
N THR A 395 21.12 -8.37 -9.64
CA THR A 395 20.13 -8.92 -10.57
C THR A 395 20.65 -10.17 -11.28
N SER A 396 19.78 -11.14 -11.52
CA SER A 396 20.12 -12.40 -12.17
C SER A 396 20.47 -12.23 -13.64
N GLN A 397 21.14 -13.25 -14.19
CA GLN A 397 21.13 -13.47 -15.63
C GLN A 397 19.69 -13.57 -16.13
N VAL A 398 19.43 -12.95 -17.28
CA VAL A 398 18.11 -12.92 -17.91
C VAL A 398 17.81 -14.30 -18.52
N ARG A 399 16.56 -14.75 -18.42
CA ARG A 399 16.01 -15.91 -19.14
C ARG A 399 14.97 -15.43 -20.14
N TYR A 400 14.98 -15.98 -21.35
CA TYR A 400 13.94 -15.64 -22.34
C TYR A 400 12.56 -16.10 -21.86
N PHE A 401 11.55 -15.28 -22.10
CA PHE A 401 10.15 -15.61 -21.86
C PHE A 401 9.26 -15.00 -22.95
N GLN A 402 8.40 -15.82 -23.56
CA GLN A 402 7.46 -15.39 -24.58
C GLN A 402 6.07 -15.14 -23.97
N VAL A 403 5.56 -13.92 -24.10
CA VAL A 403 4.16 -13.64 -23.77
C VAL A 403 3.28 -14.10 -24.94
N THR A 404 2.36 -15.00 -24.66
CA THR A 404 1.50 -15.67 -25.65
C THR A 404 0.02 -15.39 -25.41
N ASP A 405 -0.83 -15.78 -26.36
CA ASP A 405 -2.30 -15.75 -26.23
C ASP A 405 -2.96 -14.38 -25.95
N MET A 406 -2.23 -13.27 -26.12
CA MET A 406 -2.77 -11.92 -25.91
C MET A 406 -3.90 -11.62 -26.92
N PRO A 407 -5.14 -11.37 -26.46
CA PRO A 407 -6.30 -11.20 -27.34
C PRO A 407 -6.39 -9.75 -27.88
N GLY A 408 -5.32 -9.25 -28.50
CA GLY A 408 -5.21 -7.86 -28.92
C GLY A 408 -3.79 -7.30 -28.83
N THR A 409 -3.69 -5.98 -28.67
CA THR A 409 -2.46 -5.28 -28.29
C THR A 409 -2.73 -4.25 -27.20
N LYS A 410 -1.73 -4.00 -26.36
CA LYS A 410 -1.70 -2.92 -25.35
C LYS A 410 -0.37 -2.17 -25.49
N ALA A 411 -0.40 -0.85 -25.47
CA ALA A 411 0.79 0.00 -25.57
C ALA A 411 0.75 1.12 -24.53
N TYR A 412 1.94 1.48 -24.02
CA TYR A 412 2.15 2.61 -23.11
C TYR A 412 2.85 3.74 -23.88
N ARG A 413 2.13 4.84 -24.14
CA ARG A 413 2.52 5.92 -25.06
C ARG A 413 2.37 7.29 -24.42
N GLY A 414 3.16 8.26 -24.88
CA GLY A 414 3.09 9.63 -24.34
C GLY A 414 3.52 9.67 -22.88
N ARG A 415 4.84 9.71 -22.64
CA ARG A 415 5.39 9.82 -21.30
C ARG A 415 5.33 11.27 -20.81
N ARG A 416 4.70 11.50 -19.66
CA ARG A 416 4.67 12.79 -18.96
C ARG A 416 5.20 12.62 -17.53
N THR A 417 6.17 13.44 -17.13
CA THR A 417 6.72 13.40 -15.76
C THR A 417 6.02 14.45 -14.92
N TYR A 418 5.47 14.06 -13.78
CA TYR A 418 4.84 14.96 -12.83
C TYR A 418 5.67 15.07 -11.55
N ALA A 419 5.88 16.30 -11.07
CA ALA A 419 6.25 16.57 -9.68
C ALA A 419 4.99 17.00 -8.92
N LEU A 420 4.78 16.36 -7.77
CA LEU A 420 3.55 16.37 -6.99
C LEU A 420 3.87 16.71 -5.53
N SER A 421 3.06 17.55 -4.90
CA SER A 421 3.13 17.84 -3.46
C SER A 421 1.77 17.57 -2.80
N SER A 422 1.80 17.16 -1.53
CA SER A 422 0.62 16.99 -0.69
C SER A 422 0.99 17.15 0.79
N PHE A 423 0.14 17.80 1.58
CA PHE A 423 0.41 18.04 3.00
C PHE A 423 -0.83 17.97 3.90
N VAL A 424 -0.58 17.69 5.17
CA VAL A 424 -1.57 17.71 6.26
C VAL A 424 -1.10 18.65 7.35
N THR A 425 -1.85 19.73 7.55
CA THR A 425 -1.59 20.70 8.64
C THR A 425 -2.48 20.39 9.83
N ILE A 426 -1.86 20.13 10.99
CA ILE A 426 -2.53 19.94 12.27
C ILE A 426 -2.45 21.24 13.09
N SER A 427 -3.59 21.66 13.63
CA SER A 427 -3.80 22.92 14.33
C SER A 427 -4.87 22.77 15.42
N ARG A 428 -5.07 23.80 16.26
CA ARG A 428 -6.09 23.83 17.32
C ARG A 428 -6.09 22.57 18.21
N VAL A 429 -4.88 22.05 18.47
CA VAL A 429 -4.64 20.92 19.36
C VAL A 429 -5.09 21.26 20.78
N ASN A 430 -5.85 20.35 21.37
CA ASN A 430 -6.18 20.32 22.78
C ASN A 430 -5.69 18.98 23.33
N SER A 431 -4.74 19.04 24.26
CA SER A 431 -4.09 17.88 24.88
C SER A 431 -3.71 18.17 26.32
N SER A 432 -3.74 17.12 27.17
CA SER A 432 -3.51 17.21 28.61
C SER A 432 -2.42 16.28 29.15
N GLY A 433 -1.82 15.46 28.28
CA GLY A 433 -0.85 14.45 28.64
C GLY A 433 -0.24 13.78 27.41
N PRO A 434 0.47 12.64 27.58
CA PRO A 434 1.09 11.90 26.49
C PRO A 434 0.08 11.50 25.43
N ASN A 435 0.40 11.75 24.16
CA ASN A 435 -0.56 11.56 23.08
C ASN A 435 0.07 11.24 21.72
N THR A 436 -0.73 10.69 20.81
CA THR A 436 -0.30 10.35 19.45
C THR A 436 -1.35 10.72 18.42
N LEU A 437 -0.87 11.08 17.23
CA LEU A 437 -1.67 11.21 16.01
C LEU A 437 -0.93 10.54 14.87
N SER A 438 -1.46 9.41 14.41
CA SER A 438 -0.99 8.73 13.20
C SER A 438 -1.73 9.28 11.98
N LEU A 439 -0.99 9.64 10.93
CA LEU A 439 -1.52 10.10 9.65
C LEU A 439 -1.14 9.10 8.56
N TRP A 440 -2.13 8.62 7.82
CA TRP A 440 -1.97 7.67 6.72
C TRP A 440 -2.10 8.43 5.39
N MET A 441 -0.99 8.90 4.83
CA MET A 441 -1.00 9.72 3.62
C MET A 441 -0.76 8.85 2.37
N PRO A 442 -1.64 8.90 1.35
CA PRO A 442 -1.47 8.14 0.12
C PRO A 442 -0.42 8.79 -0.80
N PHE A 443 0.21 8.01 -1.65
CA PHE A 443 1.15 8.48 -2.68
C PHE A 443 0.81 7.85 -4.06
N PRO A 444 1.38 8.32 -5.18
CA PRO A 444 1.03 7.80 -6.50
C PRO A 444 1.38 6.32 -6.65
N ALA A 445 0.45 5.51 -7.18
CA ALA A 445 0.66 4.08 -7.33
C ALA A 445 1.74 3.76 -8.39
N ASP A 446 2.60 2.77 -8.12
CA ASP A 446 3.53 2.19 -9.12
C ASP A 446 2.81 1.08 -9.91
N THR A 447 2.70 1.27 -11.23
CA THR A 447 1.93 0.42 -12.14
C THR A 447 2.61 0.33 -13.51
N PRO A 448 2.18 -0.56 -14.42
CA PRO A 448 2.67 -0.55 -15.80
C PRO A 448 2.52 0.78 -16.56
N SER A 449 1.60 1.67 -16.15
CA SER A 449 1.40 3.02 -16.73
C SER A 449 1.90 4.17 -15.85
N GLN A 450 2.20 3.94 -14.57
CA GLN A 450 2.71 4.94 -13.63
C GLN A 450 4.02 4.44 -13.04
N ARG A 451 5.15 4.93 -13.52
CA ARG A 451 6.45 4.28 -13.33
C ARG A 451 7.49 5.23 -12.75
N GLY A 452 8.48 4.65 -12.09
CA GLY A 452 9.64 5.41 -11.61
C GLY A 452 9.26 6.42 -10.52
N LEU A 453 8.33 6.04 -9.64
CA LEU A 453 8.00 6.77 -8.42
C LEU A 453 9.30 7.08 -7.64
N LYS A 454 9.48 8.35 -7.28
CA LYS A 454 10.56 8.80 -6.39
C LYS A 454 10.02 9.79 -5.37
N THR A 455 10.20 9.51 -4.09
CA THR A 455 10.08 10.55 -3.06
C THR A 455 11.19 11.57 -3.28
N LEU A 456 10.83 12.85 -3.45
CA LEU A 456 11.75 13.97 -3.61
C LEU A 456 12.10 14.58 -2.25
N ASN A 457 11.11 14.69 -1.35
CA ASN A 457 11.22 15.31 -0.04
C ASN A 457 10.08 14.85 0.87
N ARG A 458 10.31 14.89 2.19
CA ARG A 458 9.32 14.67 3.26
C ARG A 458 9.64 15.60 4.42
N THR A 459 8.64 16.25 5.03
CA THR A 459 8.87 17.14 6.20
C THR A 459 9.09 16.39 7.51
N THR A 460 8.90 15.07 7.52
CA THR A 460 9.05 14.15 8.65
C THR A 460 9.23 12.74 8.07
N GLU A 461 10.07 11.88 8.65
CA GLU A 461 10.16 10.50 8.17
C GLU A 461 8.98 9.66 8.71
N PRO A 462 8.23 8.95 7.87
CA PRO A 462 7.16 8.05 8.32
C PRO A 462 7.70 6.84 9.09
N LEU A 463 6.87 6.29 9.96
CA LEU A 463 7.09 5.00 10.62
C LEU A 463 7.03 3.83 9.62
N LEU A 464 6.21 3.95 8.58
CA LEU A 464 6.13 3.01 7.46
C LEU A 464 6.16 3.81 6.15
N ALA A 465 7.21 3.67 5.35
CA ALA A 465 7.39 4.45 4.11
C ALA A 465 6.41 4.03 3.00
N ASP A 466 6.18 2.74 2.83
CA ASP A 466 5.07 2.15 2.06
C ASP A 466 4.43 1.04 2.90
N TYR A 467 3.13 1.18 3.13
CA TYR A 467 2.29 0.08 3.54
C TYR A 467 0.94 0.16 2.80
N ARG A 468 0.74 -0.74 1.83
CA ARG A 468 -0.48 -0.83 1.00
C ARG A 468 -0.77 0.47 0.21
N GLY A 469 0.27 1.19 -0.23
CA GLY A 469 0.12 2.45 -0.98
C GLY A 469 -0.05 3.70 -0.12
N LEU A 470 0.13 3.57 1.20
CA LEU A 470 0.06 4.66 2.18
C LEU A 470 1.39 4.78 2.93
N SER A 471 1.87 6.00 3.17
CA SER A 471 2.93 6.31 4.12
C SER A 471 2.31 6.61 5.50
N ALA A 472 2.80 5.97 6.55
CA ALA A 472 2.28 6.12 7.92
C ALA A 472 3.17 7.02 8.77
N TYR A 473 2.75 8.25 9.05
CA TYR A 473 3.49 9.22 9.87
C TYR A 473 2.95 9.20 11.30
N ARG A 474 3.80 9.04 12.32
CA ARG A 474 3.37 9.06 13.73
C ARG A 474 3.86 10.32 14.44
N LEU A 475 2.96 11.28 14.62
CA LEU A 475 3.19 12.43 15.48
C LEU A 475 2.99 12.03 16.94
N VAL A 476 3.83 12.56 17.84
CA VAL A 476 3.81 12.27 19.28
C VAL A 476 3.78 13.58 20.07
N ASP A 477 3.15 13.55 21.23
CA ASP A 477 3.06 14.63 22.23
C ASP A 477 2.74 15.99 21.61
N LEU A 478 1.67 16.03 20.81
CA LEU A 478 1.22 17.27 20.17
C LEU A 478 0.82 18.28 21.25
N GLN A 479 1.36 19.49 21.14
CA GLN A 479 1.23 20.55 22.12
C GLN A 479 0.12 21.54 21.74
N PRO A 480 -0.65 22.08 22.70
CA PRO A 480 -1.62 23.13 22.43
C PRO A 480 -0.98 24.36 21.78
N ASN A 481 -1.77 25.09 20.98
CA ASN A 481 -1.35 26.28 20.23
C ASN A 481 -0.21 26.10 19.20
N ARG A 482 0.39 24.90 19.08
CA ARG A 482 1.37 24.60 18.03
C ARG A 482 0.68 24.21 16.72
N LEU A 483 1.22 24.70 15.60
CA LEU A 483 0.91 24.21 14.26
C LEU A 483 2.00 23.19 13.85
N VAL A 484 1.56 22.07 13.27
CA VAL A 484 2.43 21.00 12.75
C VAL A 484 2.03 20.73 11.30
N SER A 485 2.98 20.47 10.41
CA SER A 485 2.69 20.12 9.01
C SER A 485 3.52 18.91 8.57
N VAL A 486 2.82 17.90 8.07
CA VAL A 486 3.40 16.70 7.46
C VAL A 486 3.18 16.80 5.95
N GLY A 487 4.26 16.97 5.19
CA GLY A 487 4.25 17.12 3.74
C GLY A 487 5.13 16.07 3.07
N GLN A 488 4.75 15.69 1.86
CA GLN A 488 5.47 14.73 1.02
C GLN A 488 5.45 15.18 -0.44
N ASP A 489 6.62 15.10 -1.08
CA ASP A 489 6.83 15.48 -2.47
C ASP A 489 7.28 14.26 -3.28
N HIS A 490 6.68 14.05 -4.44
CA HIS A 490 6.92 12.87 -5.28
C HIS A 490 7.11 13.23 -6.76
N LEU A 491 7.97 12.50 -7.45
CA LEU A 491 8.09 12.47 -8.90
C LEU A 491 7.48 11.15 -9.42
N ILE A 492 6.72 11.20 -10.50
CA ILE A 492 6.15 10.01 -11.17
C ILE A 492 6.14 10.20 -12.69
N GLN A 493 6.39 9.14 -13.47
CA GLN A 493 6.22 9.14 -14.92
C GLN A 493 4.89 8.45 -15.28
N VAL A 494 3.97 9.20 -15.88
CA VAL A 494 2.67 8.72 -16.33
C VAL A 494 2.73 8.45 -17.83
N TYR A 495 2.09 7.37 -18.26
CA TYR A 495 1.98 6.96 -19.66
C TYR A 495 0.50 6.73 -19.99
N GLY A 496 0.04 7.28 -21.11
CA GLY A 496 -1.25 6.91 -21.69
C GLY A 496 -1.29 5.43 -22.07
N ILE A 497 -2.45 4.81 -21.90
CA ILE A 497 -2.71 3.40 -22.24
C ILE A 497 -3.53 3.39 -23.53
N GLU A 498 -3.02 2.75 -24.58
CA GLU A 498 -3.80 2.47 -25.79
C GLU A 498 -4.01 0.96 -25.97
N THR A 499 -5.22 0.56 -26.36
CA THR A 499 -5.61 -0.86 -26.53
C THR A 499 -6.36 -1.12 -27.83
N ASP A 500 -5.96 -2.15 -28.56
CA ASP A 500 -6.77 -2.81 -29.61
C ASP A 500 -7.17 -4.20 -29.09
N VAL A 501 -8.41 -4.36 -28.62
CA VAL A 501 -8.88 -5.62 -28.02
C VAL A 501 -9.64 -6.45 -29.06
N LYS A 502 -9.08 -7.60 -29.42
CA LYS A 502 -9.70 -8.58 -30.33
C LYS A 502 -10.67 -9.43 -29.53
N VAL A 503 -11.86 -8.87 -29.30
CA VAL A 503 -12.90 -9.38 -28.39
C VAL A 503 -13.18 -10.87 -28.57
N ASP A 504 -13.22 -11.36 -29.82
CA ASP A 504 -13.54 -12.75 -30.15
C ASP A 504 -12.35 -13.73 -29.97
N ALA A 505 -11.14 -13.20 -29.75
CA ALA A 505 -9.95 -13.97 -29.37
C ALA A 505 -9.80 -14.14 -27.84
N ILE A 506 -10.64 -13.47 -27.03
CA ILE A 506 -10.63 -13.60 -25.57
C ILE A 506 -11.06 -15.02 -25.19
N LYS A 507 -10.11 -15.80 -24.65
CA LYS A 507 -10.36 -17.17 -24.18
C LYS A 507 -11.16 -17.14 -22.86
N PRO A 508 -11.96 -18.18 -22.57
CA PRO A 508 -12.55 -18.36 -21.24
C PRO A 508 -11.49 -18.40 -20.14
N VAL A 509 -11.85 -17.92 -18.95
CA VAL A 509 -11.00 -17.95 -17.75
C VAL A 509 -10.64 -19.41 -17.41
N PRO A 510 -9.35 -19.74 -17.19
CA PRO A 510 -8.96 -21.11 -16.88
C PRO A 510 -9.33 -21.51 -15.44
N SER A 511 -9.43 -22.81 -15.17
CA SER A 511 -9.80 -23.34 -13.85
C SER A 511 -8.78 -23.03 -12.73
N ASN A 512 -7.53 -22.73 -13.10
CA ASN A 512 -6.46 -22.28 -12.19
C ASN A 512 -6.22 -20.76 -12.30
N ALA A 513 -7.31 -19.98 -12.41
CA ALA A 513 -7.31 -18.52 -12.48
C ALA A 513 -6.41 -17.87 -11.40
N PRO A 514 -5.77 -16.73 -11.69
CA PRO A 514 -5.00 -15.99 -10.70
C PRO A 514 -5.92 -15.47 -9.58
N ARG A 515 -5.39 -15.40 -8.34
CA ARG A 515 -6.16 -15.10 -7.11
C ARG A 515 -7.01 -13.84 -7.20
N LEU A 516 -6.55 -12.84 -7.98
CA LEU A 516 -7.28 -11.61 -8.31
C LEU A 516 -8.74 -11.85 -8.78
N TYR A 517 -9.04 -13.00 -9.41
CA TYR A 517 -10.41 -13.35 -9.84
C TYR A 517 -11.38 -13.62 -8.69
N ALA A 518 -10.90 -14.04 -7.51
CA ALA A 518 -11.71 -14.07 -6.30
C ALA A 518 -11.75 -12.66 -5.68
N THR A 519 -10.57 -12.12 -5.35
CA THR A 519 -10.39 -10.85 -4.62
C THR A 519 -11.18 -9.68 -5.22
N PHE A 520 -11.20 -9.55 -6.55
CA PHE A 520 -11.84 -8.42 -7.23
C PHE A 520 -13.18 -8.77 -7.88
N VAL A 521 -13.80 -9.90 -7.52
CA VAL A 521 -15.21 -10.22 -7.81
C VAL A 521 -16.05 -10.21 -6.53
N GLU A 522 -15.45 -10.54 -5.39
CA GLU A 522 -16.05 -10.40 -4.05
C GLU A 522 -16.52 -8.97 -3.75
N ALA A 523 -17.53 -8.85 -2.88
CA ALA A 523 -18.00 -7.56 -2.40
C ALA A 523 -17.10 -7.07 -1.25
N ASP A 524 -16.90 -5.75 -1.16
CA ASP A 524 -16.19 -5.13 -0.05
C ASP A 524 -16.91 -3.83 0.40
N SER A 525 -16.43 -3.20 1.48
CA SER A 525 -17.07 -2.01 2.06
C SER A 525 -17.04 -0.76 1.16
N LEU A 526 -16.31 -0.81 0.05
CA LEU A 526 -16.25 0.23 -0.98
C LEU A 526 -17.04 -0.18 -2.25
N VAL A 527 -17.03 -1.47 -2.60
CA VAL A 527 -17.66 -2.03 -3.80
C VAL A 527 -18.71 -3.09 -3.42
N PRO A 528 -19.98 -2.69 -3.16
CA PRO A 528 -21.05 -3.59 -2.74
C PRO A 528 -21.66 -4.38 -3.91
N SER A 529 -20.91 -5.36 -4.44
CA SER A 529 -21.34 -6.22 -5.56
C SER A 529 -22.37 -7.30 -5.18
N ASP A 530 -22.71 -7.38 -3.90
CA ASP A 530 -23.75 -8.21 -3.30
C ASP A 530 -25.08 -7.47 -3.08
N ASP A 531 -25.13 -6.15 -3.26
CA ASP A 531 -26.36 -5.35 -3.12
C ASP A 531 -27.47 -5.85 -4.09
N PRO A 532 -28.71 -6.08 -3.61
CA PRO A 532 -29.78 -6.63 -4.43
C PRO A 532 -30.14 -5.80 -5.67
N ALA A 533 -30.09 -4.46 -5.60
CA ALA A 533 -30.40 -3.58 -6.72
C ALA A 533 -29.27 -3.58 -7.75
N ILE A 534 -28.02 -3.49 -7.30
CA ILE A 534 -26.83 -3.58 -8.16
C ILE A 534 -26.78 -4.95 -8.86
N ARG A 535 -27.05 -6.05 -8.14
CA ARG A 535 -27.13 -7.40 -8.72
C ARG A 535 -28.25 -7.57 -9.74
N ALA A 536 -29.43 -6.99 -9.48
CA ALA A 536 -30.53 -6.99 -10.44
C ALA A 536 -30.17 -6.20 -11.72
N PHE A 537 -29.51 -5.05 -11.56
CA PHE A 537 -29.02 -4.22 -12.67
C PHE A 537 -27.96 -4.96 -13.49
N ALA A 538 -26.94 -5.52 -12.84
CA ALA A 538 -25.87 -6.30 -13.46
C ALA A 538 -26.41 -7.48 -14.26
N LYS A 539 -27.33 -8.25 -13.68
CA LYS A 539 -28.01 -9.37 -14.38
C LYS A 539 -28.79 -8.90 -15.61
N LYS A 540 -29.43 -7.73 -15.56
CA LYS A 540 -30.13 -7.12 -16.70
C LYS A 540 -29.15 -6.67 -17.81
N ALA A 541 -28.03 -6.06 -17.44
CA ALA A 541 -27.04 -5.55 -18.39
C ALA A 541 -26.23 -6.67 -19.08
N ALA A 542 -25.74 -7.66 -18.32
CA ALA A 542 -24.95 -8.77 -18.85
C ALA A 542 -25.81 -9.84 -19.57
N GLY A 543 -27.06 -10.04 -19.14
CA GLY A 543 -28.01 -10.97 -19.76
C GLY A 543 -27.52 -12.42 -19.78
N LYS A 544 -27.13 -12.92 -20.97
CA LYS A 544 -26.58 -14.27 -21.18
C LYS A 544 -25.10 -14.28 -21.57
N GLU A 545 -24.46 -13.12 -21.71
CA GLU A 545 -23.06 -13.02 -22.16
C GLU A 545 -22.09 -13.64 -21.12
N ARG A 546 -20.92 -14.06 -21.59
CA ARG A 546 -19.83 -14.71 -20.85
C ARG A 546 -18.46 -14.13 -21.17
N ASN A 547 -18.31 -13.47 -22.31
CA ASN A 547 -17.10 -12.72 -22.64
C ASN A 547 -16.99 -11.48 -21.74
N GLN A 548 -15.93 -11.44 -20.91
CA GLN A 548 -15.74 -10.40 -19.89
C GLN A 548 -15.74 -8.96 -20.45
N TYR A 549 -15.16 -8.77 -21.63
CA TYR A 549 -15.06 -7.45 -22.27
C TYR A 549 -16.42 -6.97 -22.81
N ARG A 550 -17.21 -7.89 -23.37
CA ARG A 550 -18.59 -7.58 -23.80
C ARG A 550 -19.51 -7.32 -22.62
N ILE A 551 -19.37 -8.07 -21.51
CA ILE A 551 -20.05 -7.78 -20.24
C ILE A 551 -19.70 -6.36 -19.77
N ALA A 552 -18.42 -5.98 -19.82
CA ALA A 552 -17.99 -4.65 -19.41
C ALA A 552 -18.58 -3.52 -20.29
N SER A 553 -18.56 -3.70 -21.60
CA SER A 553 -19.17 -2.74 -22.55
C SER A 553 -20.68 -2.60 -22.34
N ALA A 554 -21.41 -3.72 -22.16
CA ALA A 554 -22.84 -3.72 -21.91
C ALA A 554 -23.21 -3.12 -20.54
N ALA A 555 -22.42 -3.40 -19.51
CA ALA A 555 -22.56 -2.81 -18.18
C ALA A 555 -22.39 -1.29 -18.20
N LEU A 556 -21.39 -0.78 -18.94
CA LEU A 556 -21.16 0.66 -19.08
C LEU A 556 -22.29 1.33 -19.86
N ALA A 557 -22.67 0.77 -21.02
CA ALA A 557 -23.75 1.29 -21.84
C ALA A 557 -25.09 1.34 -21.09
N ALA A 558 -25.38 0.33 -20.27
CA ALA A 558 -26.56 0.33 -19.39
C ALA A 558 -26.45 1.40 -18.29
N LEU A 559 -25.29 1.54 -17.63
CA LEU A 559 -25.08 2.51 -16.57
C LEU A 559 -25.20 3.95 -17.09
N SER A 560 -24.57 4.30 -18.21
CA SER A 560 -24.66 5.63 -18.82
C SER A 560 -26.06 5.99 -19.34
N GLN A 561 -26.95 5.02 -19.53
CA GLN A 561 -28.37 5.25 -19.83
C GLN A 561 -29.22 5.43 -18.55
N ALA A 562 -28.82 4.83 -17.44
CA ALA A 562 -29.59 4.79 -16.19
C ALA A 562 -29.18 5.86 -15.16
N VAL A 563 -27.92 6.30 -15.19
CA VAL A 563 -27.33 7.22 -14.21
C VAL A 563 -26.63 8.35 -14.95
N ARG A 564 -27.06 9.59 -14.68
CA ARG A 564 -26.45 10.81 -15.23
C ARG A 564 -25.33 11.31 -14.32
N PHE A 565 -24.22 11.77 -14.90
CA PHE A 565 -23.21 12.51 -14.13
C PHE A 565 -23.74 13.86 -13.61
N ASP A 566 -23.59 14.07 -12.31
CA ASP A 566 -23.88 15.32 -11.59
C ASP A 566 -22.84 15.45 -10.46
N ALA A 567 -21.94 16.43 -10.57
CA ALA A 567 -20.89 16.65 -9.57
C ALA A 567 -21.42 17.05 -8.17
N GLY A 568 -22.72 17.40 -8.05
CA GLY A 568 -23.41 17.61 -6.78
C GLY A 568 -24.20 16.40 -6.27
N ALA A 569 -24.21 15.27 -6.99
CA ALA A 569 -24.89 14.03 -6.60
C ALA A 569 -24.00 13.14 -5.72
N VAL A 570 -23.62 13.66 -4.55
CA VAL A 570 -22.86 12.95 -3.52
C VAL A 570 -23.79 12.02 -2.73
N SER A 571 -23.54 10.71 -2.78
CA SER A 571 -24.30 9.69 -2.05
C SER A 571 -23.49 9.03 -0.93
N VAL A 572 -24.16 8.44 0.05
CA VAL A 572 -23.51 7.67 1.13
C VAL A 572 -23.16 6.26 0.67
N LYS A 573 -24.01 5.65 -0.17
CA LYS A 573 -23.75 4.35 -0.81
C LYS A 573 -23.94 4.45 -2.33
N PRO A 574 -23.19 3.66 -3.14
CA PRO A 574 -23.39 3.60 -4.59
C PRO A 574 -24.82 3.25 -5.00
N ALA A 575 -25.48 2.34 -4.27
CA ALA A 575 -26.87 1.94 -4.54
C ALA A 575 -27.88 3.11 -4.43
N ASP A 576 -27.62 4.10 -3.56
CA ASP A 576 -28.46 5.30 -3.43
C ASP A 576 -28.37 6.17 -4.70
N ALA A 577 -27.17 6.28 -5.30
CA ALA A 577 -26.92 7.01 -6.54
C ALA A 577 -27.62 6.35 -7.75
N LEU A 578 -27.64 5.02 -7.80
CA LEU A 578 -28.37 4.24 -8.80
C LEU A 578 -29.88 4.45 -8.68
N ALA A 579 -30.43 4.47 -7.46
CA ALA A 579 -31.83 4.78 -7.20
C ALA A 579 -32.19 6.24 -7.53
N ALA A 580 -31.26 7.17 -7.33
CA ALA A 580 -31.42 8.59 -7.67
C ALA A 580 -31.25 8.91 -9.16
N ALA A 581 -30.82 7.95 -9.99
CA ALA A 581 -30.46 8.12 -11.40
C ALA A 581 -29.40 9.22 -11.67
N ARG A 582 -28.61 9.58 -10.66
CA ARG A 582 -27.52 10.58 -10.77
C ARG A 582 -26.39 10.29 -9.79
N ALA A 583 -25.16 10.57 -10.21
CA ALA A 583 -23.95 10.25 -9.46
C ALA A 583 -22.82 11.27 -9.70
N ASP A 584 -22.01 11.51 -8.67
CA ASP A 584 -20.65 12.05 -8.85
C ASP A 584 -19.69 11.00 -9.45
N SER A 585 -18.43 11.36 -9.68
CA SER A 585 -17.44 10.44 -10.28
C SER A 585 -17.07 9.25 -9.40
N TRP A 586 -17.12 9.38 -8.08
CA TRP A 586 -16.85 8.27 -7.17
C TRP A 586 -18.03 7.31 -7.18
N ASP A 587 -19.26 7.79 -7.00
CA ASP A 587 -20.45 6.94 -7.05
C ASP A 587 -20.59 6.24 -8.42
N MET A 588 -20.26 6.93 -9.52
CA MET A 588 -20.28 6.35 -10.87
C MET A 588 -19.21 5.25 -11.04
N ALA A 589 -17.98 5.47 -10.58
CA ALA A 589 -16.90 4.48 -10.64
C ALA A 589 -17.21 3.27 -9.73
N LEU A 590 -17.70 3.51 -8.52
CA LEU A 590 -18.09 2.45 -7.57
C LEU A 590 -19.28 1.63 -8.07
N LEU A 591 -20.29 2.27 -8.68
CA LEU A 591 -21.38 1.56 -9.34
C LEU A 591 -20.88 0.70 -10.50
N TYR A 592 -20.06 1.25 -11.39
CA TYR A 592 -19.56 0.49 -12.52
C TYR A 592 -18.72 -0.72 -12.06
N ALA A 593 -17.79 -0.53 -11.12
CA ALA A 593 -17.03 -1.61 -10.52
C ALA A 593 -17.95 -2.67 -9.87
N ALA A 594 -18.95 -2.26 -9.08
CA ALA A 594 -19.87 -3.19 -8.42
C ALA A 594 -20.74 -3.98 -9.41
N ILE A 595 -21.16 -3.37 -10.53
CA ILE A 595 -21.89 -4.02 -11.62
C ILE A 595 -21.01 -5.07 -12.33
N LEU A 596 -19.74 -4.76 -12.58
CA LEU A 596 -18.78 -5.70 -13.17
C LEU A 596 -18.55 -6.91 -12.24
N ARG A 597 -18.28 -6.65 -10.96
CA ARG A 597 -18.11 -7.68 -9.92
C ARG A 597 -19.35 -8.56 -9.79
N ALA A 598 -20.54 -7.97 -9.73
CA ALA A 598 -21.81 -8.69 -9.70
C ALA A 598 -22.06 -9.55 -10.96
N SER A 599 -21.38 -9.24 -12.08
CA SER A 599 -21.40 -10.00 -13.33
C SER A 599 -20.28 -11.04 -13.46
N GLY A 600 -19.41 -11.17 -12.45
CA GLY A 600 -18.27 -12.10 -12.46
C GLY A 600 -17.04 -11.59 -13.23
N VAL A 601 -16.96 -10.29 -13.52
CA VAL A 601 -15.78 -9.65 -14.12
C VAL A 601 -14.96 -9.01 -12.99
N PRO A 602 -13.67 -9.36 -12.82
CA PRO A 602 -12.85 -8.75 -11.77
C PRO A 602 -12.63 -7.27 -12.06
N ALA A 603 -12.93 -6.42 -11.08
CA ALA A 603 -12.85 -4.97 -11.24
C ALA A 603 -12.41 -4.27 -9.95
N LEU A 604 -11.61 -3.22 -10.10
CA LEU A 604 -11.24 -2.32 -9.01
C LEU A 604 -11.57 -0.86 -9.38
N PRO A 605 -12.14 -0.08 -8.45
CA PRO A 605 -12.23 1.37 -8.63
C PRO A 605 -10.85 1.99 -8.35
N VAL A 606 -10.53 3.04 -9.07
CA VAL A 606 -9.29 3.80 -8.94
C VAL A 606 -9.65 5.20 -8.48
N ALA A 607 -8.98 5.71 -7.44
CA ALA A 607 -9.05 7.13 -7.10
C ALA A 607 -7.68 7.79 -7.26
N GLY A 608 -7.72 9.06 -7.64
CA GLY A 608 -6.56 9.85 -7.96
C GLY A 608 -6.93 11.27 -8.36
N VAL A 609 -6.17 11.84 -9.29
CA VAL A 609 -6.45 13.15 -9.89
C VAL A 609 -6.33 13.11 -11.41
N VAL A 610 -7.05 14.01 -12.09
CA VAL A 610 -6.77 14.41 -13.47
C VAL A 610 -6.12 15.80 -13.49
N VAL A 611 -5.12 16.01 -14.35
CA VAL A 611 -4.36 17.26 -14.38
C VAL A 611 -4.58 18.04 -15.68
N ASP A 612 -5.07 19.27 -15.58
CA ASP A 612 -5.27 20.15 -16.75
C ASP A 612 -3.99 20.89 -17.20
N ASP A 613 -4.06 21.55 -18.35
CA ASP A 613 -2.93 22.30 -18.94
C ASP A 613 -2.47 23.50 -18.09
N SER A 614 -3.26 23.95 -17.11
CA SER A 614 -2.82 24.97 -16.13
C SER A 614 -1.97 24.38 -15.00
N ARG A 615 -1.79 23.05 -14.98
CA ARG A 615 -1.22 22.23 -13.90
C ARG A 615 -2.10 22.20 -12.64
N ARG A 616 -3.41 22.37 -12.80
CA ARG A 616 -4.35 22.16 -11.68
C ARG A 616 -4.80 20.70 -11.66
N ALA A 617 -4.67 20.09 -10.49
CA ALA A 617 -5.22 18.77 -10.22
C ALA A 617 -6.71 18.86 -9.88
N TRP A 618 -7.47 17.87 -10.32
CA TRP A 618 -8.87 17.68 -9.98
C TRP A 618 -9.06 16.27 -9.44
N ASN A 619 -9.48 16.14 -8.19
CA ASN A 619 -9.80 14.84 -7.58
C ASN A 619 -10.81 14.09 -8.46
N HIS A 620 -10.52 12.83 -8.78
CA HIS A 620 -11.34 12.03 -9.70
C HIS A 620 -11.28 10.54 -9.38
N ALA A 621 -12.20 9.76 -9.96
CA ALA A 621 -12.26 8.32 -9.81
C ALA A 621 -12.78 7.64 -11.10
N TRP A 622 -12.15 6.52 -11.45
CA TRP A 622 -12.43 5.69 -12.62
C TRP A 622 -12.35 4.20 -12.24
N VAL A 623 -12.34 3.29 -13.21
CA VAL A 623 -12.33 1.83 -12.96
C VAL A 623 -11.29 1.14 -13.83
N GLU A 624 -10.73 0.04 -13.34
CA GLU A 624 -9.98 -0.92 -14.13
C GLU A 624 -10.62 -2.31 -14.00
N PHE A 625 -10.73 -3.04 -15.11
CA PHE A 625 -11.27 -4.41 -15.13
C PHE A 625 -10.29 -5.39 -15.75
N TYR A 626 -10.28 -6.65 -15.29
CA TYR A 626 -9.27 -7.63 -15.69
C TYR A 626 -9.80 -8.63 -16.73
N VAL A 627 -9.01 -8.86 -17.78
CA VAL A 627 -9.23 -9.91 -18.78
C VAL A 627 -8.01 -10.84 -18.82
N TYR A 628 -8.21 -12.13 -18.60
CA TYR A 628 -7.14 -13.13 -18.66
C TYR A 628 -6.44 -13.12 -20.03
N GLY A 629 -5.11 -13.17 -20.03
CA GLY A 629 -4.27 -13.00 -21.22
C GLY A 629 -4.07 -11.55 -21.69
N PHE A 630 -4.80 -10.57 -21.14
CA PHE A 630 -4.68 -9.15 -21.51
C PHE A 630 -4.36 -8.21 -20.33
N GLY A 631 -4.62 -8.61 -19.09
CA GLY A 631 -4.34 -7.80 -17.89
C GLY A 631 -5.46 -6.79 -17.57
N TRP A 632 -5.10 -5.67 -16.93
CA TRP A 632 -6.04 -4.62 -16.55
C TRP A 632 -6.38 -3.70 -17.74
N ILE A 633 -7.65 -3.34 -17.85
CA ILE A 633 -8.22 -2.50 -18.90
C ILE A 633 -8.86 -1.29 -18.22
N PRO A 634 -8.38 -0.05 -18.45
CA PRO A 634 -8.94 1.15 -17.86
C PRO A 634 -10.27 1.53 -18.50
N VAL A 635 -11.18 2.07 -17.69
CA VAL A 635 -12.45 2.66 -18.12
C VAL A 635 -12.76 3.87 -17.25
N ASP A 636 -13.07 5.00 -17.87
CA ASP A 636 -13.68 6.14 -17.20
C ASP A 636 -15.16 6.29 -17.60
N PRO A 637 -16.11 5.93 -16.71
CA PRO A 637 -17.53 6.04 -17.02
C PRO A 637 -18.05 7.48 -17.19
N VAL A 638 -17.44 8.45 -16.50
CA VAL A 638 -17.84 9.87 -16.58
C VAL A 638 -17.39 10.45 -17.91
N PHE A 639 -16.18 10.09 -18.34
CA PHE A 639 -15.65 10.56 -19.60
C PHE A 639 -16.26 9.86 -20.80
N VAL A 640 -16.57 8.56 -20.73
CA VAL A 640 -17.36 7.88 -21.78
C VAL A 640 -18.78 8.45 -21.88
N SER A 641 -19.39 8.91 -20.78
CA SER A 641 -20.69 9.61 -20.83
C SER A 641 -20.61 11.03 -21.43
N GLY A 642 -19.45 11.46 -21.93
CA GLY A 642 -19.24 12.78 -22.52
C GLY A 642 -19.18 13.94 -21.52
N ALA A 643 -19.22 13.67 -20.21
CA ALA A 643 -19.12 14.70 -19.18
C ALA A 643 -17.66 15.14 -18.93
N THR A 644 -17.47 16.19 -18.12
CA THR A 644 -16.17 16.69 -17.68
C THR A 644 -16.17 16.93 -16.17
N VAL A 645 -14.98 16.94 -15.56
CA VAL A 645 -14.79 17.21 -14.13
C VAL A 645 -14.12 18.56 -13.97
N GLY A 646 -14.86 19.52 -13.41
CA GLY A 646 -14.38 20.90 -13.32
C GLY A 646 -14.10 21.52 -14.68
N ASP A 647 -12.97 22.21 -14.78
CA ASP A 647 -12.50 22.86 -16.01
C ASP A 647 -11.55 21.95 -16.84
N PHE A 648 -11.34 20.68 -16.43
CA PHE A 648 -10.47 19.74 -17.15
C PHE A 648 -11.01 19.43 -18.56
N ILE A 649 -10.17 19.68 -19.57
CA ILE A 649 -10.44 19.32 -20.97
C ILE A 649 -9.76 17.98 -21.27
N PRO A 650 -10.53 16.91 -21.54
CA PRO A 650 -9.99 15.57 -21.76
C PRO A 650 -9.23 15.43 -23.10
N PRO A 651 -8.01 14.86 -23.12
CA PRO A 651 -7.20 14.70 -24.33
C PRO A 651 -7.83 13.94 -25.51
N PHE A 652 -8.69 12.93 -25.29
CA PHE A 652 -9.33 12.23 -26.42
C PHE A 652 -10.62 12.95 -26.88
N PRO A 653 -10.69 13.48 -28.13
CA PRO A 653 -11.89 14.15 -28.63
C PRO A 653 -13.05 13.17 -28.84
N ASP A 654 -12.74 11.95 -29.31
CA ASP A 654 -13.66 10.82 -29.22
C ASP A 654 -13.68 10.31 -27.77
N ARG A 655 -14.75 10.68 -27.07
CA ARG A 655 -15.00 10.34 -25.68
C ARG A 655 -15.17 8.82 -25.46
N SER A 656 -15.56 8.06 -26.49
CA SER A 656 -15.74 6.61 -26.38
C SER A 656 -14.43 5.86 -26.16
N ARG A 657 -13.28 6.44 -26.54
CA ARG A 657 -11.95 5.87 -26.30
C ARG A 657 -11.65 5.59 -24.83
N TYR A 658 -12.26 6.34 -23.91
CA TYR A 658 -12.14 6.11 -22.46
C TYR A 658 -12.80 4.80 -21.98
N PHE A 659 -13.35 3.97 -22.88
CA PHE A 659 -13.52 2.54 -22.67
C PHE A 659 -12.33 1.80 -23.31
N GLY A 660 -11.38 1.35 -22.47
CA GLY A 660 -10.19 0.59 -22.88
C GLY A 660 -8.89 1.40 -22.91
N ASN A 661 -8.96 2.70 -23.23
CA ASN A 661 -7.80 3.58 -23.31
C ASN A 661 -7.79 4.58 -22.14
N MET A 662 -6.62 5.12 -21.82
CA MET A 662 -6.43 6.20 -20.85
C MET A 662 -5.37 7.19 -21.34
N ASP A 663 -5.48 8.46 -20.99
CA ASP A 663 -4.48 9.48 -21.35
C ASP A 663 -3.32 9.60 -20.34
N ASP A 664 -2.36 10.47 -20.65
CA ASP A 664 -1.15 10.72 -19.86
C ASP A 664 -1.35 11.69 -18.68
N ARG A 665 -2.60 12.01 -18.31
CA ARG A 665 -2.96 13.03 -17.30
C ARG A 665 -3.71 12.49 -16.09
N HIS A 666 -4.01 11.20 -16.07
CA HIS A 666 -4.64 10.51 -14.94
C HIS A 666 -3.56 9.97 -13.99
N ILE A 667 -3.63 10.37 -12.72
CA ILE A 667 -2.65 9.98 -11.69
C ILE A 667 -3.38 9.27 -10.54
N ALA A 668 -3.37 7.95 -10.55
CA ALA A 668 -3.89 7.08 -9.49
C ALA A 668 -3.02 7.15 -8.23
N PHE A 669 -3.66 7.30 -7.08
CA PHE A 669 -3.05 7.13 -5.76
C PHE A 669 -3.57 5.87 -5.04
N SER A 670 -4.68 5.29 -5.50
CA SER A 670 -5.25 4.06 -4.94
C SER A 670 -5.94 3.22 -6.02
N ARG A 671 -5.72 1.90 -5.99
CA ARG A 671 -6.33 0.91 -6.89
C ARG A 671 -7.06 -0.13 -6.04
N GLY A 672 -8.36 0.05 -5.86
CA GLY A 672 -9.14 -0.58 -4.80
C GLY A 672 -8.95 0.10 -3.43
N LEU A 673 -9.56 -0.47 -2.39
CA LEU A 673 -9.51 0.06 -1.03
C LEU A 673 -8.16 -0.24 -0.35
N ALA A 674 -7.37 0.80 -0.10
CA ALA A 674 -6.21 0.75 0.78
C ALA A 674 -6.68 0.60 2.24
N LYS A 675 -6.98 -0.65 2.62
CA LYS A 675 -7.40 -1.01 3.98
C LYS A 675 -6.19 -1.14 4.89
N VAL A 676 -6.13 -0.33 5.94
CA VAL A 676 -5.17 -0.44 7.05
C VAL A 676 -5.90 -0.69 8.37
N ASP A 677 -5.18 -1.28 9.31
CA ASP A 677 -5.70 -1.66 10.63
C ASP A 677 -5.25 -0.64 11.68
N ARG A 678 -6.00 -0.52 12.79
CA ARG A 678 -5.69 0.47 13.84
C ARG A 678 -4.38 0.15 14.55
N MET A 679 -3.58 1.19 14.78
CA MET A 679 -2.28 1.10 15.44
C MET A 679 -2.39 1.03 16.97
N ALA A 680 -3.45 1.60 17.56
CA ALA A 680 -3.77 1.56 18.98
C ALA A 680 -5.12 0.85 19.22
N PRO A 681 -5.25 -0.01 20.26
CA PRO A 681 -6.52 -0.71 20.54
C PRO A 681 -7.71 0.22 20.79
N ASP A 682 -7.43 1.37 21.40
CA ASP A 682 -8.33 2.46 21.78
C ASP A 682 -8.31 3.65 20.79
N GLY A 683 -7.47 3.58 19.74
CA GLY A 683 -7.28 4.65 18.77
C GLY A 683 -8.58 5.06 18.07
N ARG A 684 -8.86 6.38 18.06
CA ARG A 684 -10.02 6.97 17.38
C ARG A 684 -9.65 7.34 15.96
N THR A 685 -10.28 6.68 14.98
CA THR A 685 -9.98 6.84 13.56
C THR A 685 -10.88 7.86 12.86
N VAL A 686 -10.30 8.66 11.97
CA VAL A 686 -11.03 9.51 11.00
C VAL A 686 -10.85 8.93 9.59
N GLY A 687 -11.96 8.81 8.86
CA GLY A 687 -11.97 8.49 7.43
C GLY A 687 -12.51 9.66 6.61
N ALA A 688 -12.23 9.70 5.31
CA ALA A 688 -12.71 10.72 4.39
C ALA A 688 -13.20 10.10 3.06
N ALA A 689 -14.19 10.74 2.44
CA ALA A 689 -14.72 10.37 1.12
C ALA A 689 -14.41 11.47 0.09
N ARG A 690 -14.50 11.15 -1.22
CA ARG A 690 -14.20 12.05 -2.34
C ARG A 690 -12.82 12.71 -2.29
N ARG A 691 -11.84 12.01 -1.72
CA ARG A 691 -10.40 12.34 -1.85
C ARG A 691 -9.78 11.59 -3.02
N TYR A 692 -8.55 11.95 -3.36
CA TYR A 692 -7.71 11.28 -4.35
C TYR A 692 -7.31 9.84 -3.95
N SER A 693 -7.70 9.35 -2.76
CA SER A 693 -7.43 7.98 -2.31
C SER A 693 -8.68 7.31 -1.71
N PHE A 694 -8.87 6.03 -2.04
CA PHE A 694 -9.78 5.12 -1.37
C PHE A 694 -9.06 4.40 -0.23
N GLN A 695 -9.22 4.90 1.01
CA GLN A 695 -8.65 4.29 2.21
C GLN A 695 -9.63 4.38 3.39
N ASN A 696 -9.57 3.42 4.32
CA ASN A 696 -10.51 3.35 5.45
C ASN A 696 -10.13 4.24 6.64
N ILE A 697 -8.84 4.55 6.81
CA ILE A 697 -8.30 5.42 7.86
C ILE A 697 -7.40 6.47 7.17
N PHE A 698 -7.62 7.74 7.48
CA PHE A 698 -6.71 8.85 7.16
C PHE A 698 -5.94 9.30 8.40
N GLU A 699 -6.60 9.28 9.57
CA GLU A 699 -6.05 9.75 10.84
C GLU A 699 -6.41 8.76 11.96
N GLU A 700 -5.54 8.60 12.94
CA GLU A 700 -5.81 7.84 14.17
C GLU A 700 -5.22 8.55 15.39
N ALA A 701 -6.08 9.00 16.30
CA ALA A 701 -5.69 9.72 17.51
C ALA A 701 -5.76 8.83 18.76
N GLY A 702 -4.68 8.80 19.55
CA GLY A 702 -4.54 8.01 20.77
C GLY A 702 -3.99 8.83 21.94
N GLY A 703 -4.21 8.33 23.17
CA GLY A 703 -3.84 9.04 24.40
C GLY A 703 -4.61 10.35 24.60
N ASP A 704 -3.99 11.27 25.35
CA ASP A 704 -4.63 12.52 25.84
C ASP A 704 -4.69 13.64 24.77
N LEU A 705 -5.24 13.32 23.59
CA LEU A 705 -5.52 14.25 22.49
C LEU A 705 -7.04 14.35 22.23
N PRO A 706 -7.86 14.88 23.17
CA PRO A 706 -9.32 14.90 23.03
C PRO A 706 -9.80 15.52 21.71
N SER A 707 -9.20 16.62 21.25
CA SER A 707 -9.56 17.29 19.99
C SER A 707 -8.40 18.00 19.31
N TYR A 708 -8.48 18.12 17.99
CA TYR A 708 -7.57 18.88 17.13
C TYR A 708 -8.32 19.31 15.85
N THR A 709 -7.65 19.98 14.92
CA THR A 709 -8.13 20.24 13.57
C THR A 709 -7.04 19.91 12.57
N SER A 710 -7.34 18.98 11.67
CA SER A 710 -6.55 18.73 10.47
C SER A 710 -7.05 19.55 9.27
N PHE A 711 -6.12 19.89 8.38
CA PHE A 711 -6.39 20.34 7.03
C PHE A 711 -5.56 19.50 6.08
N TRP A 712 -6.22 18.71 5.24
CA TRP A 712 -5.59 17.94 4.16
C TRP A 712 -5.67 18.71 2.86
N SER A 713 -4.52 19.02 2.27
CA SER A 713 -4.44 19.62 0.94
C SER A 713 -5.06 18.72 -0.13
N ASP A 714 -5.47 19.31 -1.24
CA ASP A 714 -5.54 18.59 -2.51
C ASP A 714 -4.11 18.38 -3.05
N VAL A 715 -3.96 17.61 -4.14
CA VAL A 715 -2.65 17.37 -4.76
C VAL A 715 -2.21 18.62 -5.53
N GLU A 716 -1.03 19.15 -5.24
CA GLU A 716 -0.46 20.29 -5.97
C GLU A 716 0.55 19.80 -7.01
N ILE A 717 0.43 20.28 -8.26
CA ILE A 717 1.33 19.90 -9.36
C ILE A 717 2.45 20.94 -9.48
N THR A 718 3.55 20.70 -8.77
CA THR A 718 4.68 21.65 -8.69
C THR A 718 5.44 21.74 -10.02
N GLY A 719 5.49 20.65 -10.80
CA GLY A 719 6.18 20.60 -12.09
C GLY A 719 5.61 19.55 -13.06
N VAL A 720 5.82 19.79 -14.36
CA VAL A 720 5.53 18.84 -15.45
C VAL A 720 6.72 18.87 -16.42
N TYR A 721 7.25 17.70 -16.80
CA TYR A 721 8.49 17.54 -17.59
C TYR A 721 8.42 16.40 -18.61
#